data_AF-A0A0V7ZXX8-F1
#
_entry.id   AF-A0A0V7ZXX8-F1
#
_cell.length_a   1.000
_cell.length_b   1.000
_cell.length_c   1.000
_cell.angle_alpha   90.00
_cell.angle_beta   90.00
_cell.angle_gamma   90.00
#
_symmetry.space_group_name_H-M   'P 1'
#
loop_
_entity.id
_entity.type
_entity.pdbx_description
1 polymer ?
#
loop_
_entity_poly.entity_id
_entity_poly.type
_entity_poly.pdbx_seq_one_letter_code
_entity_poly.pdbx_strand_id
1 'polypeptide(L)'
;MVEKVNNYLFLSICNITNSCNYKRFKDSLSLLLLFGLFFFTNHSVASANSTSGLKLSSERNSHSIVNRGGVVASGYQIILNGKKFSGAWLQRQGNKKSTLTYLSDGALKQIFGIDLLNSQQPARQPIQWFSSFKQPFILSGWLTTGYRYLDITSLAASKGWQIKNNGSTLSIYTRTANIKNILQGKRGDIEQVIVDLDRPTPWQIRQEAPRKRKPRPQLPKLENPKIENPKLKNPELKNPKLKTPKLTNSTPKTQKNQPKLPPLNRDWTITLHGNANPRLLKRYAPRPVLSSALQLNSSQENLNPVSSSSDDININAPEPLIKQIEVVKNQTLIRLSVPFGYEPRVSSVGNPNRLIIDVRPDAMVARDITWAPGLLWRQQFVNLATESFAVRWLEVNPRSFNIQLRPIWSNPSTLVGTAPLIKTAQNYVAAAAINGGFFNRKNRLPLGAIRQNGQWLSSPILNRGAIAWNDSGQFYMGRLSLRETLIAPNQQKLTISTLNSGYVQTGIARYTPVWGLAYIPLTDNEVVLVVRKNRIFSKLQTNKAGEQSIPIPRDGYLITSRGAGNNQLLNLTVGSVLRIASSSFPVEFNRYPHILGAGPLLLQNRRIVLDATRENFSKAFARQKAVRSAICTTASGRLIIAAVHNRVGGKGPTLAEHAQLMQRMGCINALNLDGGSSTSLYLGGQLVDRSPNTAARVHNGIGIFLQPTSKSK
;
A
#
# COMPACT_ATOMS: atom_id res chain seq x y z
N MET A 1 23.36 21.78 -43.71
CA MET A 1 24.00 23.04 -43.27
C MET A 1 23.51 23.28 -41.85
N VAL A 2 24.30 23.20 -40.78
CA VAL A 2 25.64 23.77 -40.57
C VAL A 2 26.48 22.81 -39.70
N GLU A 3 27.78 22.73 -40.02
CA GLU A 3 28.86 21.86 -39.49
C GLU A 3 29.10 22.03 -37.98
N LYS A 4 29.23 20.97 -37.16
CA LYS A 4 30.36 20.03 -36.93
C LYS A 4 31.70 20.64 -36.47
N VAL A 5 32.00 20.37 -35.18
CA VAL A 5 33.19 19.64 -34.67
C VAL A 5 34.36 20.44 -34.02
N ASN A 6 34.44 20.23 -32.68
CA ASN A 6 35.59 19.88 -31.82
C ASN A 6 36.61 20.88 -31.21
N ASN A 7 36.79 20.64 -29.90
CA ASN A 7 38.03 20.48 -29.11
C ASN A 7 38.69 21.67 -28.38
N TYR A 8 38.55 21.62 -27.04
CA TYR A 8 39.58 21.56 -25.99
C TYR A 8 40.81 22.48 -25.99
N LEU A 9 40.90 23.23 -24.87
CA LEU A 9 42.09 23.52 -24.04
C LEU A 9 43.23 24.36 -24.65
N PHE A 10 43.42 25.60 -24.19
CA PHE A 10 44.76 26.19 -23.97
C PHE A 10 44.70 27.35 -22.95
N LEU A 11 45.71 27.35 -22.07
CA LEU A 11 46.19 28.40 -21.17
C LEU A 11 46.28 29.78 -21.87
N SER A 12 46.42 30.95 -21.26
CA SER A 12 46.77 31.42 -19.92
C SER A 12 46.63 32.95 -19.93
N ILE A 13 46.26 33.51 -18.79
CA ILE A 13 46.96 34.64 -18.12
C ILE A 13 47.37 35.83 -19.00
N CYS A 14 46.68 36.96 -18.79
CA CYS A 14 47.36 38.25 -18.76
C CYS A 14 47.20 38.83 -17.35
N ASN A 15 48.29 38.77 -16.60
CA ASN A 15 48.57 39.55 -15.41
C ASN A 15 49.53 40.68 -15.84
N ILE A 16 49.60 41.74 -15.03
CA ILE A 16 50.62 42.81 -14.98
C ILE A 16 50.21 44.13 -15.67
N THR A 17 49.60 45.03 -14.89
CA THR A 17 50.27 46.28 -14.47
C THR A 17 49.69 46.75 -13.12
N ASN A 18 50.60 47.07 -12.19
CA ASN A 18 50.37 47.60 -10.85
C ASN A 18 49.70 48.99 -10.85
N SER A 19 48.69 49.23 -10.00
CA SER A 19 48.72 50.38 -9.05
C SER A 19 47.58 50.34 -8.01
N CYS A 20 47.91 50.82 -6.81
CA CYS A 20 47.17 50.87 -5.55
C CYS A 20 45.97 51.85 -5.46
N ASN A 21 45.02 51.49 -4.57
CA ASN A 21 44.40 52.27 -3.47
C ASN A 21 43.20 53.25 -3.60
N TYR A 22 42.17 52.94 -2.77
CA TYR A 22 41.57 53.73 -1.66
C TYR A 22 40.46 54.80 -1.86
N LYS A 23 39.32 54.52 -1.16
CA LYS A 23 38.39 55.41 -0.42
C LYS A 23 37.47 56.46 -1.12
N ARG A 24 36.22 56.38 -0.64
CA ARG A 24 35.17 57.42 -0.45
C ARG A 24 34.48 57.98 -1.70
N PHE A 25 33.18 57.70 -1.81
CA PHE A 25 32.19 58.79 -1.79
C PHE A 25 30.90 58.29 -1.13
N LYS A 26 30.50 59.00 -0.08
CA LYS A 26 29.33 58.77 0.76
C LYS A 26 28.46 60.02 0.61
N ASP A 27 27.15 59.81 0.52
CA ASP A 27 26.04 60.69 0.90
C ASP A 27 25.86 62.07 0.22
N SER A 28 24.66 62.28 -0.36
CA SER A 28 23.89 63.55 -0.41
C SER A 28 22.44 63.22 -0.85
N LEU A 29 21.49 63.16 0.09
CA LEU A 29 20.40 64.14 0.34
C LEU A 29 19.48 64.39 -0.87
N SER A 30 18.25 63.85 -0.92
CA SER A 30 16.99 64.32 -0.30
C SER A 30 16.16 65.24 -1.21
N LEU A 31 14.88 64.92 -1.42
CA LEU A 31 13.85 65.92 -1.74
C LEU A 31 12.49 65.55 -1.11
N LEU A 32 12.04 66.45 -0.23
CA LEU A 32 10.70 66.89 0.20
C LEU A 32 9.43 66.06 -0.12
N LEU A 33 8.41 65.85 0.74
CA LEU A 33 7.67 66.59 1.81
C LEU A 33 6.22 66.94 1.37
N LEU A 34 5.33 66.98 2.38
CA LEU A 34 3.99 67.58 2.52
C LEU A 34 2.73 66.70 2.36
N PHE A 35 1.65 66.86 3.16
CA PHE A 35 1.36 67.29 4.56
C PHE A 35 -0.20 67.29 4.73
N GLY A 36 -0.71 67.18 5.98
CA GLY A 36 -2.07 67.61 6.41
C GLY A 36 -2.90 66.51 7.10
N LEU A 37 -3.02 66.36 8.44
CA LEU A 37 -3.64 67.20 9.52
C LEU A 37 -5.20 67.24 9.39
N PHE A 38 -6.10 67.09 10.38
CA PHE A 38 -6.10 67.19 11.85
C PHE A 38 -7.47 66.71 12.46
N PHE A 39 -7.47 66.07 13.67
CA PHE A 39 -8.42 66.10 14.85
C PHE A 39 -9.95 65.76 14.71
N PHE A 40 -10.76 65.35 15.71
CA PHE A 40 -10.78 65.28 17.20
C PHE A 40 -11.73 64.13 17.69
N THR A 41 -11.90 63.97 19.01
CA THR A 41 -12.36 62.82 19.84
C THR A 41 -13.86 62.69 20.19
N ASN A 42 -14.26 61.47 20.62
CA ASN A 42 -15.17 61.04 21.72
C ASN A 42 -16.51 60.29 21.46
N HIS A 43 -16.61 59.15 22.17
CA HIS A 43 -17.72 58.28 22.66
C HIS A 43 -19.06 58.10 21.92
N SER A 44 -19.41 56.85 21.59
CA SER A 44 -20.45 56.04 22.28
C SER A 44 -20.71 54.67 21.61
N VAL A 45 -21.32 53.78 22.40
CA VAL A 45 -21.45 52.32 22.29
C VAL A 45 -22.48 51.86 21.23
N ALA A 46 -22.13 50.85 20.41
CA ALA A 46 -22.87 49.57 20.21
C ALA A 46 -22.61 48.93 18.83
N SER A 47 -22.17 47.66 18.86
CA SER A 47 -22.46 46.58 17.89
C SER A 47 -22.16 46.77 16.39
N ALA A 48 -21.05 46.19 15.90
CA ALA A 48 -21.02 45.15 14.83
C ALA A 48 -19.59 44.90 14.28
N ASN A 49 -19.21 43.62 14.23
CA ASN A 49 -18.25 42.96 13.31
C ASN A 49 -17.10 43.75 12.66
N SER A 50 -15.85 43.37 12.97
CA SER A 50 -14.88 42.86 11.98
C SER A 50 -13.49 42.64 12.59
N THR A 51 -13.12 41.37 12.81
CA THR A 51 -11.70 40.98 12.91
C THR A 51 -11.22 40.53 11.53
N SER A 52 -10.38 41.37 10.94
CA SER A 52 -9.60 41.13 9.74
C SER A 52 -8.60 40.01 9.96
N GLY A 53 -9.05 38.77 9.73
CA GLY A 53 -8.18 37.63 9.52
C GLY A 53 -7.36 37.84 8.24
N LEU A 54 -6.06 38.03 8.39
CA LEU A 54 -5.07 37.86 7.34
C LEU A 54 -5.23 36.47 6.72
N LYS A 55 -5.92 36.41 5.58
CA LYS A 55 -6.01 35.26 4.71
C LYS A 55 -4.59 34.84 4.30
N LEU A 56 -4.06 33.80 4.92
CA LEU A 56 -3.10 32.94 4.24
C LEU A 56 -3.83 32.36 3.03
N SER A 57 -3.38 32.78 1.85
CA SER A 57 -3.76 32.21 0.56
C SER A 57 -3.54 30.69 0.60
N SER A 58 -4.63 29.95 0.79
CA SER A 58 -4.68 28.56 0.37
C SER A 58 -4.75 28.58 -1.15
N GLU A 59 -3.59 28.43 -1.79
CA GLU A 59 -3.56 28.00 -3.19
C GLU A 59 -4.33 26.68 -3.27
N ARG A 60 -5.58 26.79 -3.72
CA ARG A 60 -6.30 25.66 -4.27
C ARG A 60 -5.41 25.11 -5.38
N ASN A 61 -5.02 23.85 -5.27
CA ASN A 61 -4.49 23.06 -6.38
C ASN A 61 -5.56 22.96 -7.48
N SER A 62 -5.78 24.03 -8.22
CA SER A 62 -6.21 23.97 -9.61
C SER A 62 -4.97 23.61 -10.41
N HIS A 63 -4.79 22.31 -10.67
CA HIS A 63 -3.84 21.88 -11.68
C HIS A 63 -4.28 22.48 -13.01
N SER A 64 -3.66 23.60 -13.38
CA SER A 64 -3.76 24.17 -14.72
C SER A 64 -3.20 23.13 -15.68
N ILE A 65 -4.07 22.66 -16.56
CA ILE A 65 -3.75 21.69 -17.61
C ILE A 65 -2.82 22.40 -18.57
N VAL A 66 -1.52 22.09 -18.50
CA VAL A 66 -0.60 22.41 -19.60
C VAL A 66 -1.16 21.73 -20.84
N ASN A 67 -1.51 22.51 -21.86
CA ASN A 67 -2.10 22.07 -23.12
C ASN A 67 -1.11 21.17 -23.88
N ARG A 68 -1.05 19.89 -23.52
CA ARG A 68 -0.18 18.87 -24.12
C ARG A 68 -1.02 17.99 -25.06
N GLY A 69 -0.99 18.28 -26.36
CA GLY A 69 -1.33 17.30 -27.41
C GLY A 69 -2.81 17.10 -27.76
N GLY A 70 -3.65 18.14 -27.68
CA GLY A 70 -5.03 18.08 -28.17
C GLY A 70 -6.01 17.33 -27.25
N VAL A 71 -5.71 17.25 -25.95
CA VAL A 71 -6.66 16.79 -24.91
C VAL A 71 -7.70 17.87 -24.70
N VAL A 72 -8.97 17.52 -24.86
CA VAL A 72 -10.11 18.44 -24.66
C VAL A 72 -10.74 18.28 -23.28
N ALA A 73 -10.63 17.10 -22.67
CA ALA A 73 -11.10 16.83 -21.32
C ALA A 73 -10.38 15.63 -20.70
N SER A 74 -10.31 15.58 -19.37
CA SER A 74 -9.75 14.44 -18.64
C SER A 74 -10.25 14.39 -17.21
N GLY A 75 -10.11 13.23 -16.57
CA GLY A 75 -10.48 13.04 -15.18
C GLY A 75 -10.11 11.66 -14.64
N TYR A 76 -10.46 11.45 -13.37
CA TYR A 76 -10.15 10.22 -12.61
C TYR A 76 -11.39 9.50 -12.10
N GLN A 77 -12.57 9.91 -12.57
CA GLN A 77 -13.86 9.35 -12.18
C GLN A 77 -14.64 8.89 -13.41
N ILE A 78 -15.11 7.63 -13.37
CA ILE A 78 -15.95 7.03 -14.39
C ILE A 78 -17.27 6.65 -13.74
N ILE A 79 -18.40 6.99 -14.37
CA ILE A 79 -19.71 6.47 -14.01
C ILE A 79 -20.08 5.43 -15.06
N LEU A 80 -20.21 4.17 -14.68
CA LEU A 80 -20.68 3.10 -15.56
C LEU A 80 -22.08 2.67 -15.12
N ASN A 81 -23.08 2.88 -15.98
CA ASN A 81 -24.50 2.59 -15.71
C ASN A 81 -24.98 3.15 -14.35
N GLY A 82 -24.62 4.40 -14.05
CA GLY A 82 -24.98 5.08 -12.79
C GLY A 82 -24.09 4.75 -11.59
N LYS A 83 -23.18 3.77 -11.68
CA LYS A 83 -22.24 3.42 -10.60
C LYS A 83 -20.90 4.13 -10.77
N LYS A 84 -20.43 4.79 -9.71
CA LYS A 84 -19.14 5.50 -9.68
C LYS A 84 -17.96 4.56 -9.48
N PHE A 85 -16.90 4.79 -10.24
CA PHE A 85 -15.61 4.10 -10.17
C PHE A 85 -14.47 5.12 -10.24
N SER A 86 -13.35 4.79 -9.59
CA SER A 86 -12.10 5.52 -9.77
C SER A 86 -11.37 4.92 -10.97
N GLY A 87 -11.07 5.75 -11.96
CA GLY A 87 -10.39 5.32 -13.20
C GLY A 87 -10.01 6.53 -14.03
N ALA A 88 -8.76 6.56 -14.50
CA ALA A 88 -8.27 7.65 -15.33
C ALA A 88 -8.87 7.55 -16.75
N TRP A 89 -9.32 8.67 -17.27
CA TRP A 89 -9.86 8.81 -18.62
C TRP A 89 -9.44 10.16 -19.21
N LEU A 90 -9.43 10.24 -20.54
CA LEU A 90 -9.28 11.49 -21.26
C LEU A 90 -10.02 11.44 -22.61
N GLN A 91 -10.33 12.62 -23.15
CA GLN A 91 -10.86 12.79 -24.49
C GLN A 91 -9.96 13.72 -25.29
N ARG A 92 -9.84 13.45 -26.58
CA ARG A 92 -9.08 14.27 -27.54
C ARG A 92 -9.93 14.60 -28.75
N GLN A 93 -9.58 15.69 -29.40
CA GLN A 93 -10.11 15.99 -30.73
C GLN A 93 -9.45 15.06 -31.75
N GLY A 94 -10.26 14.25 -32.43
CA GLY A 94 -9.89 13.46 -33.60
C GLY A 94 -10.11 14.23 -34.90
N ASN A 95 -9.95 13.53 -36.02
CA ASN A 95 -10.16 14.11 -37.35
C ASN A 95 -11.64 14.49 -37.54
N LYS A 96 -11.92 15.52 -38.34
CA LYS A 96 -13.29 16.00 -38.68
C LYS A 96 -14.20 16.27 -37.46
N LYS A 97 -13.63 16.83 -36.39
CA LYS A 97 -14.32 17.13 -35.11
C LYS A 97 -14.88 15.92 -34.34
N SER A 98 -14.44 14.70 -34.65
CA SER A 98 -14.79 13.52 -33.84
C SER A 98 -14.10 13.56 -32.48
N THR A 99 -14.72 13.00 -31.44
CA THR A 99 -14.12 12.90 -30.10
C THR A 99 -13.57 11.50 -29.88
N LEU A 100 -12.25 11.40 -29.71
CA LEU A 100 -11.59 10.15 -29.33
C LEU A 100 -11.65 10.00 -27.81
N THR A 101 -12.15 8.86 -27.32
CA THR A 101 -12.27 8.57 -25.89
C THR A 101 -11.28 7.51 -25.47
N TYR A 102 -10.50 7.82 -24.43
CA TYR A 102 -9.50 6.92 -23.89
C TYR A 102 -9.76 6.62 -22.43
N LEU A 103 -9.57 5.35 -22.05
CA LEU A 103 -9.57 4.90 -20.67
C LEU A 103 -8.20 4.33 -20.33
N SER A 104 -7.74 4.51 -19.10
CA SER A 104 -6.56 3.77 -18.61
C SER A 104 -6.78 2.26 -18.75
N ASP A 105 -5.73 1.54 -19.10
CA ASP A 105 -5.76 0.08 -19.21
C ASP A 105 -6.18 -0.60 -17.90
N GLY A 106 -5.81 -0.01 -16.75
CA GLY A 106 -6.31 -0.39 -15.44
C GLY A 106 -7.82 -0.21 -15.28
N ALA A 107 -8.39 0.90 -15.76
CA ALA A 107 -9.85 1.10 -15.75
C ALA A 107 -10.56 0.07 -16.63
N LEU A 108 -10.03 -0.23 -17.83
CA LEU A 108 -10.61 -1.24 -18.73
C LEU A 108 -10.63 -2.63 -18.08
N LYS A 109 -9.52 -3.03 -17.47
CA LYS A 109 -9.41 -4.33 -16.80
C LYS A 109 -10.33 -4.43 -15.58
N GLN A 110 -10.33 -3.43 -14.71
CA GLN A 110 -11.01 -3.48 -13.41
C GLN A 110 -12.50 -3.15 -13.47
N ILE A 111 -12.92 -2.26 -14.38
CA ILE A 111 -14.30 -1.75 -14.44
C ILE A 111 -15.11 -2.50 -15.51
N PHE A 112 -14.50 -2.83 -16.66
CA PHE A 112 -15.19 -3.43 -17.80
C PHE A 112 -14.95 -4.94 -17.95
N GLY A 113 -13.95 -5.50 -17.25
CA GLY A 113 -13.60 -6.92 -17.36
C GLY A 113 -12.90 -7.24 -18.68
N ILE A 114 -12.21 -6.25 -19.27
CA ILE A 114 -11.44 -6.44 -20.50
C ILE A 114 -10.12 -7.12 -20.16
N ASP A 115 -9.84 -8.24 -20.84
CA ASP A 115 -8.59 -8.96 -20.66
C ASP A 115 -7.50 -8.40 -21.58
N LEU A 116 -6.40 -7.94 -20.98
CA LEU A 116 -5.25 -7.42 -21.71
C LEU A 116 -4.35 -8.60 -22.10
N LEU A 117 -4.19 -8.83 -23.40
CA LEU A 117 -3.32 -9.88 -23.93
C LEU A 117 -1.86 -9.41 -23.98
N ASN A 118 -0.95 -10.33 -24.30
CA ASN A 118 0.47 -10.00 -24.43
C ASN A 118 0.68 -8.94 -25.52
N SER A 119 1.60 -8.02 -25.28
CA SER A 119 1.98 -7.00 -26.25
C SER A 119 3.43 -6.60 -26.06
N GLN A 120 4.17 -6.49 -27.16
CA GLN A 120 5.55 -5.99 -27.17
C GLN A 120 5.63 -4.50 -27.56
N GLN A 121 4.49 -3.87 -27.85
CA GLN A 121 4.43 -2.48 -28.29
C GLN A 121 3.56 -1.65 -27.34
N PRO A 122 4.11 -0.68 -26.58
CA PRO A 122 3.32 0.16 -25.67
C PRO A 122 2.12 0.85 -26.34
N ALA A 123 2.25 1.21 -27.62
CA ALA A 123 1.21 1.87 -28.40
C ALA A 123 0.13 0.94 -28.96
N ARG A 124 0.23 -0.39 -28.76
CA ARG A 124 -0.79 -1.35 -29.24
C ARG A 124 -1.13 -2.33 -28.13
N GLN A 125 -2.41 -2.53 -27.88
CA GLN A 125 -2.87 -3.46 -26.87
C GLN A 125 -3.95 -4.37 -27.44
N PRO A 126 -3.59 -5.62 -27.80
CA PRO A 126 -4.58 -6.64 -28.09
C PRO A 126 -5.38 -6.95 -26.83
N ILE A 127 -6.69 -7.07 -26.97
CA ILE A 127 -7.62 -7.34 -25.88
C ILE A 127 -8.54 -8.51 -26.22
N GLN A 128 -9.09 -9.13 -25.18
CA GLN A 128 -10.19 -10.08 -25.29
C GLN A 128 -11.38 -9.62 -24.45
N TRP A 129 -12.54 -9.48 -25.10
CA TRP A 129 -13.80 -9.12 -24.44
C TRP A 129 -15.01 -9.50 -25.32
N PHE A 130 -15.63 -10.65 -25.04
CA PHE A 130 -16.74 -11.21 -25.83
C PHE A 130 -16.46 -11.22 -27.33
N SER A 131 -15.25 -11.64 -27.71
CA SER A 131 -14.75 -11.71 -29.08
C SER A 131 -14.16 -13.09 -29.39
N SER A 132 -13.84 -13.37 -30.65
CA SER A 132 -13.11 -14.58 -31.04
C SER A 132 -11.64 -14.46 -30.61
N PHE A 133 -11.07 -15.54 -30.08
CA PHE A 133 -9.64 -15.60 -29.76
C PHE A 133 -8.73 -15.54 -30.99
N LYS A 134 -9.25 -15.87 -32.18
CA LYS A 134 -8.47 -15.88 -33.42
C LYS A 134 -8.16 -14.47 -33.96
N GLN A 135 -9.00 -13.49 -33.63
CA GLN A 135 -8.87 -12.11 -34.10
C GLN A 135 -9.16 -11.15 -32.94
N PRO A 136 -8.17 -10.92 -32.05
CA PRO A 136 -8.35 -10.02 -30.92
C PRO A 136 -8.50 -8.58 -31.39
N PHE A 137 -9.32 -7.80 -30.70
CA PHE A 137 -9.43 -6.36 -30.94
C PHE A 137 -8.13 -5.68 -30.46
N ILE A 138 -7.56 -4.78 -31.27
CA ILE A 138 -6.31 -4.09 -30.91
C ILE A 138 -6.63 -2.62 -30.64
N LEU A 139 -6.42 -2.20 -29.40
CA LEU A 139 -6.58 -0.80 -28.99
C LEU A 139 -5.26 -0.04 -29.17
N SER A 140 -5.35 1.19 -29.68
CA SER A 140 -4.22 2.12 -29.74
C SER A 140 -3.93 2.68 -28.34
N GLY A 141 -2.66 2.66 -27.95
CA GLY A 141 -2.20 3.06 -26.63
C GLY A 141 -1.47 4.42 -26.65
N TRP A 142 -1.68 5.19 -25.58
CA TRP A 142 -1.03 6.47 -25.36
C TRP A 142 -0.59 6.62 -23.90
N LEU A 143 0.68 6.95 -23.68
CA LEU A 143 1.26 7.14 -22.35
C LEU A 143 1.32 8.63 -22.01
N THR A 144 0.67 9.01 -20.91
CA THR A 144 0.75 10.36 -20.36
C THR A 144 0.36 10.37 -18.88
N THR A 145 0.84 11.36 -18.12
CA THR A 145 0.44 11.62 -16.73
C THR A 145 0.44 10.39 -15.79
N GLY A 146 1.40 9.47 -15.95
CA GLY A 146 1.50 8.26 -15.13
C GLY A 146 0.52 7.12 -15.51
N TYR A 147 -0.23 7.25 -16.59
CA TYR A 147 -1.17 6.23 -17.06
C TYR A 147 -0.91 5.82 -18.51
N ARG A 148 -1.30 4.59 -18.84
CA ARG A 148 -1.41 4.09 -20.21
C ARG A 148 -2.87 4.07 -20.61
N TYR A 149 -3.24 4.99 -21.48
CA TYR A 149 -4.58 5.18 -22.00
C TYR A 149 -4.76 4.36 -23.28
N LEU A 150 -5.88 3.65 -23.39
CA LEU A 150 -6.24 2.89 -24.59
C LEU A 150 -7.47 3.53 -25.23
N ASP A 151 -7.42 3.74 -26.54
CA ASP A 151 -8.52 4.30 -27.33
C ASP A 151 -9.67 3.29 -27.41
N ILE A 152 -10.81 3.62 -26.82
CA ILE A 152 -12.00 2.77 -26.83
C ILE A 152 -13.04 3.19 -27.86
N THR A 153 -12.79 4.21 -28.67
CA THR A 153 -13.82 4.87 -29.48
C THR A 153 -14.54 3.87 -30.40
N SER A 154 -13.78 3.10 -31.18
CA SER A 154 -14.32 2.09 -32.08
C SER A 154 -14.95 0.90 -31.34
N LEU A 155 -14.38 0.49 -30.20
CA LEU A 155 -14.94 -0.57 -29.37
C LEU A 155 -16.32 -0.15 -28.84
N ALA A 156 -16.41 1.03 -28.23
CA ALA A 156 -17.63 1.60 -27.70
C ALA A 156 -18.71 1.73 -28.78
N ALA A 157 -18.36 2.27 -29.96
CA ALA A 157 -19.27 2.38 -31.09
C ALA A 157 -19.79 1.01 -31.54
N SER A 158 -18.90 0.02 -31.72
CA SER A 158 -19.28 -1.35 -32.16
C SER A 158 -20.21 -2.07 -31.17
N LYS A 159 -20.20 -1.67 -29.89
CA LYS A 159 -21.02 -2.25 -28.82
C LYS A 159 -22.20 -1.35 -28.44
N GLY A 160 -22.40 -0.23 -29.14
CA GLY A 160 -23.49 0.72 -28.89
C GLY A 160 -23.43 1.36 -27.50
N TRP A 161 -22.23 1.64 -27.00
CA TRP A 161 -22.04 2.36 -25.73
C TRP A 161 -22.26 3.85 -25.94
N GLN A 162 -22.96 4.48 -25.01
CA GLN A 162 -23.13 5.94 -24.99
C GLN A 162 -22.14 6.54 -24.00
N ILE A 163 -21.39 7.55 -24.45
CA ILE A 163 -20.36 8.21 -23.67
C ILE A 163 -20.70 9.69 -23.55
N LYS A 164 -20.78 10.19 -22.32
CA LYS A 164 -21.03 11.60 -22.02
C LYS A 164 -19.96 12.12 -21.06
N ASN A 165 -19.36 13.24 -21.43
CA ASN A 165 -18.43 13.96 -20.58
C ASN A 165 -19.19 14.99 -19.74
N ASN A 166 -18.98 14.93 -18.41
CA ASN A 166 -19.54 15.86 -17.44
C ASN A 166 -18.40 16.49 -16.62
N GLY A 167 -17.46 17.17 -17.28
CA GLY A 167 -16.31 17.83 -16.65
C GLY A 167 -15.25 16.85 -16.18
N SER A 168 -15.12 16.64 -14.87
CA SER A 168 -14.14 15.71 -14.27
C SER A 168 -14.58 14.24 -14.25
N THR A 169 -15.82 13.98 -14.69
CA THR A 169 -16.43 12.64 -14.71
C THR A 169 -16.83 12.23 -16.11
N LEU A 170 -16.48 11.01 -16.52
CA LEU A 170 -16.94 10.39 -17.75
C LEU A 170 -18.07 9.40 -17.43
N SER A 171 -19.26 9.66 -17.96
CA SER A 171 -20.39 8.76 -17.88
C SER A 171 -20.42 7.84 -19.10
N ILE A 172 -20.43 6.54 -18.87
CA ILE A 172 -20.53 5.50 -19.89
C ILE A 172 -21.77 4.66 -19.59
N TYR A 173 -22.63 4.53 -20.59
CA TYR A 173 -23.83 3.72 -20.52
C TYR A 173 -23.71 2.57 -21.52
N THR A 174 -23.81 1.35 -21.00
CA THR A 174 -23.87 0.11 -21.80
C THR A 174 -25.27 -0.46 -21.69
N ARG A 175 -25.74 -1.13 -22.74
CA ARG A 175 -27.04 -1.83 -22.68
C ARG A 175 -27.02 -2.87 -21.56
N THR A 176 -28.04 -2.89 -20.73
CA THR A 176 -28.24 -3.92 -19.70
C THR A 176 -28.36 -5.28 -20.36
N ALA A 177 -27.57 -6.25 -19.91
CA ALA A 177 -27.68 -7.64 -20.38
C ALA A 177 -28.69 -8.44 -19.57
N ASN A 178 -29.23 -9.50 -20.15
CA ASN A 178 -30.02 -10.50 -19.47
C ASN A 178 -29.15 -11.74 -19.24
N ILE A 179 -29.02 -12.17 -17.98
CA ILE A 179 -28.40 -13.45 -17.64
C ILE A 179 -29.47 -14.53 -17.86
N LYS A 180 -29.28 -15.30 -18.93
CA LYS A 180 -30.23 -16.32 -19.40
C LYS A 180 -30.19 -17.56 -18.51
N ASN A 181 -28.99 -18.01 -18.18
CA ASN A 181 -28.78 -19.21 -17.38
C ASN A 181 -27.44 -19.14 -16.65
N ILE A 182 -27.32 -19.92 -15.57
CA ILE A 182 -26.07 -20.18 -14.87
C ILE A 182 -25.96 -21.68 -14.68
N LEU A 183 -24.93 -22.26 -15.29
CA LEU A 183 -24.61 -23.69 -15.22
C LEU A 183 -23.39 -23.85 -14.33
N GLN A 184 -23.42 -24.83 -13.44
CA GLN A 184 -22.27 -25.24 -12.64
C GLN A 184 -21.97 -26.70 -12.96
N GLY A 185 -20.69 -27.00 -13.18
CA GLY A 185 -20.20 -28.34 -13.44
C GLY A 185 -18.77 -28.50 -12.95
N LYS A 186 -18.25 -29.73 -13.03
CA LYS A 186 -16.89 -30.06 -12.64
C LYS A 186 -16.17 -30.75 -13.80
N ARG A 187 -14.91 -30.37 -14.04
CA ARG A 187 -14.04 -30.98 -15.05
C ARG A 187 -12.68 -31.26 -14.42
N GLY A 188 -12.45 -32.50 -13.99
CA GLY A 188 -11.31 -32.84 -13.13
C GLY A 188 -11.37 -32.07 -11.81
N ASP A 189 -10.27 -31.43 -11.41
CA ASP A 189 -10.22 -30.57 -10.21
C ASP A 189 -10.76 -29.15 -10.42
N ILE A 190 -11.24 -28.83 -11.63
CA ILE A 190 -11.77 -27.50 -11.95
C ILE A 190 -13.28 -27.50 -11.72
N GLU A 191 -13.74 -26.65 -10.80
CA GLU A 191 -15.16 -26.29 -10.74
C GLU A 191 -15.43 -25.16 -11.72
N GLN A 192 -16.37 -25.35 -12.63
CA GLN A 192 -16.68 -24.41 -13.69
C GLN A 192 -18.10 -23.85 -13.50
N VAL A 193 -18.21 -22.52 -13.57
CA VAL A 193 -19.48 -21.81 -13.66
C VAL A 193 -19.56 -21.10 -15.01
N ILE A 194 -20.60 -21.40 -15.79
CA ILE A 194 -20.88 -20.78 -17.09
C ILE A 194 -22.10 -19.87 -16.92
N VAL A 195 -21.94 -18.60 -17.25
CA VAL A 195 -23.02 -17.60 -17.25
C VAL A 195 -23.38 -17.32 -18.70
N ASP A 196 -24.57 -17.77 -19.13
CA ASP A 196 -25.10 -17.51 -20.46
C ASP A 196 -25.75 -16.13 -20.51
N LEU A 197 -25.37 -15.34 -21.53
CA LEU A 197 -25.77 -13.95 -21.68
C LEU A 197 -26.46 -13.72 -23.02
N ASP A 198 -27.44 -12.82 -23.07
CA ASP A 198 -28.02 -12.38 -24.35
C ASP A 198 -27.05 -11.50 -25.15
N ARG A 199 -26.21 -10.73 -24.48
CA ARG A 199 -25.25 -9.79 -25.08
C ARG A 199 -23.98 -9.62 -24.22
N PRO A 200 -22.89 -9.07 -24.79
CA PRO A 200 -21.72 -8.67 -24.03
C PRO A 200 -22.08 -7.65 -22.93
N THR A 201 -21.50 -7.80 -21.74
CA THR A 201 -21.72 -6.87 -20.63
C THR A 201 -20.45 -6.64 -19.81
N PRO A 202 -20.23 -5.40 -19.31
CA PRO A 202 -19.17 -5.15 -18.35
C PRO A 202 -19.31 -6.04 -17.11
N TRP A 203 -18.19 -6.55 -16.62
CA TRP A 203 -18.15 -7.35 -15.41
C TRP A 203 -16.95 -7.00 -14.53
N GLN A 204 -17.05 -7.29 -13.24
CA GLN A 204 -15.98 -7.13 -12.26
C GLN A 204 -15.83 -8.42 -11.44
N ILE A 205 -14.60 -8.69 -10.99
CA ILE A 205 -14.29 -9.73 -10.02
C ILE A 205 -13.65 -9.09 -8.79
N ARG A 206 -14.11 -9.49 -7.61
CA ARG A 206 -13.55 -9.01 -6.34
C ARG A 206 -13.41 -10.16 -5.36
N GLN A 207 -12.20 -10.34 -4.83
CA GLN A 207 -12.02 -11.13 -3.61
C GLN A 207 -12.36 -10.26 -2.40
N GLU A 208 -13.17 -10.79 -1.49
CA GLU A 208 -13.52 -10.13 -0.24
C GLU A 208 -12.41 -10.23 0.80
N ALA A 209 -12.52 -9.42 1.85
CA ALA A 209 -11.60 -9.50 2.97
C ALA A 209 -11.64 -10.92 3.60
N PRO A 210 -10.50 -11.45 4.09
CA PRO A 210 -10.48 -12.76 4.73
C PRO A 210 -11.50 -12.85 5.88
N ARG A 211 -12.30 -13.93 5.91
CA ARG A 211 -13.21 -14.21 7.02
C ARG A 211 -12.42 -14.35 8.32
N LYS A 212 -12.92 -13.74 9.41
CA LYS A 212 -12.44 -13.99 10.77
C LYS A 212 -13.27 -15.11 11.37
N ARG A 213 -12.62 -16.12 11.97
CA ARG A 213 -13.33 -17.12 12.78
C ARG A 213 -13.88 -16.42 14.02
N LYS A 214 -15.18 -16.60 14.30
CA LYS A 214 -15.73 -16.21 15.61
C LYS A 214 -15.04 -17.05 16.69
N PRO A 215 -14.66 -16.49 17.84
CA PRO A 215 -14.19 -17.29 18.97
C PRO A 215 -15.27 -18.31 19.33
N ARG A 216 -14.87 -19.57 19.61
CA ARG A 216 -15.81 -20.54 20.18
C ARG A 216 -16.27 -19.97 21.54
N PRO A 217 -17.58 -19.91 21.85
CA PRO A 217 -18.02 -19.65 23.21
C PRO A 217 -17.33 -20.68 24.10
N GLN A 218 -16.50 -20.24 25.04
CA GLN A 218 -16.01 -21.12 26.08
C GLN A 218 -17.17 -21.30 27.05
N LEU A 219 -17.74 -22.50 27.14
CA LEU A 219 -18.60 -22.84 28.27
C LEU A 219 -17.77 -22.63 29.54
N PRO A 220 -18.29 -21.91 30.55
CA PRO A 220 -17.59 -21.80 31.83
C PRO A 220 -17.36 -23.21 32.38
N LYS A 221 -16.11 -23.57 32.65
CA LYS A 221 -15.79 -24.78 33.40
C LYS A 221 -16.21 -24.53 34.84
N LEU A 222 -17.27 -25.20 35.29
CA LEU A 222 -17.51 -25.41 36.71
C LEU A 222 -16.45 -26.40 37.20
N GLU A 223 -15.58 -25.96 38.11
CA GLU A 223 -14.71 -26.88 38.84
C GLU A 223 -15.56 -27.62 39.88
N ASN A 224 -15.41 -28.94 39.96
CA ASN A 224 -16.01 -29.71 41.05
C ASN A 224 -15.44 -29.23 42.39
N PRO A 225 -16.26 -29.01 43.43
CA PRO A 225 -15.76 -28.65 44.74
C PRO A 225 -14.83 -29.74 45.26
N LYS A 226 -13.62 -29.35 45.67
CA LYS A 226 -12.71 -30.23 46.41
C LYS A 226 -13.22 -30.33 47.85
N ILE A 227 -13.62 -31.54 48.24
CA ILE A 227 -13.87 -31.89 49.64
C ILE A 227 -12.51 -32.29 50.24
N GLU A 228 -12.04 -31.54 51.24
CA GLU A 228 -10.90 -31.98 52.06
C GLU A 228 -11.43 -32.88 53.19
N ASN A 229 -10.77 -34.02 53.41
CA ASN A 229 -11.11 -34.91 54.53
C ASN A 229 -10.82 -34.22 55.87
N PRO A 230 -11.74 -34.30 56.85
CA PRO A 230 -11.57 -33.67 58.15
C PRO A 230 -10.43 -34.35 58.94
N LYS A 231 -9.50 -33.54 59.48
CA LYS A 231 -8.58 -34.01 60.52
C LYS A 231 -9.29 -33.97 61.87
N LEU A 232 -9.41 -35.13 62.51
CA LEU A 232 -9.98 -35.31 63.83
C LEU A 232 -9.05 -34.74 64.92
N LYS A 233 -9.48 -33.65 65.55
CA LYS A 233 -9.37 -33.41 67.01
C LYS A 233 -10.63 -32.64 67.42
N ASN A 234 -11.53 -33.28 68.16
CA ASN A 234 -12.75 -32.70 68.72
C ASN A 234 -12.58 -32.59 70.26
N PRO A 235 -13.28 -31.71 70.99
CA PRO A 235 -14.47 -30.97 70.56
C PRO A 235 -14.45 -29.46 70.77
N GLU A 236 -14.68 -28.73 69.67
CA GLU A 236 -15.62 -27.60 69.65
C GLU A 236 -16.10 -27.42 68.19
N LEU A 237 -17.34 -27.82 67.94
CA LEU A 237 -18.00 -27.80 66.63
C LEU A 237 -18.31 -26.35 66.21
N LYS A 238 -17.70 -25.88 65.11
CA LYS A 238 -18.21 -24.76 64.32
C LYS A 238 -18.45 -25.20 62.88
N ASN A 239 -19.65 -24.91 62.37
CA ASN A 239 -20.08 -25.23 61.00
C ASN A 239 -19.08 -24.69 59.94
N PRO A 240 -18.77 -25.47 58.88
CA PRO A 240 -17.88 -25.02 57.82
C PRO A 240 -18.53 -23.91 56.97
N LYS A 241 -17.80 -22.83 56.70
CA LYS A 241 -18.21 -21.78 55.77
C LYS A 241 -18.03 -22.24 54.32
N LEU A 242 -19.14 -22.39 53.59
CA LEU A 242 -19.16 -22.52 52.13
C LEU A 242 -18.61 -21.23 51.48
N LYS A 243 -17.54 -21.34 50.70
CA LYS A 243 -17.08 -20.25 49.83
C LYS A 243 -17.81 -20.33 48.50
N THR A 244 -18.44 -19.24 48.09
CA THR A 244 -18.91 -19.04 46.70
C THR A 244 -17.71 -19.12 45.74
N PRO A 245 -17.83 -19.85 44.62
CA PRO A 245 -16.73 -19.99 43.67
C PRO A 245 -16.43 -18.65 43.01
N LYS A 246 -15.16 -18.23 43.03
CA LYS A 246 -14.68 -17.09 42.25
C LYS A 246 -14.49 -17.52 40.79
N LEU A 247 -15.14 -16.80 39.86
CA LEU A 247 -14.79 -16.85 38.44
C LEU A 247 -13.33 -16.44 38.28
N THR A 248 -12.48 -17.36 37.85
CA THR A 248 -11.09 -17.06 37.47
C THR A 248 -10.94 -17.20 35.96
N ASN A 249 -10.54 -16.11 35.30
CA ASN A 249 -10.07 -16.19 33.92
C ASN A 249 -8.69 -16.85 33.93
N SER A 250 -8.64 -18.17 33.72
CA SER A 250 -7.37 -18.85 33.52
C SER A 250 -6.71 -18.38 32.22
N THR A 251 -5.51 -17.83 32.34
CA THR A 251 -4.58 -17.56 31.23
C THR A 251 -4.37 -18.82 30.40
N PRO A 252 -4.30 -18.72 29.06
CA PRO A 252 -4.25 -19.89 28.20
C PRO A 252 -2.94 -20.66 28.38
N LYS A 253 -2.99 -21.78 29.11
CA LYS A 253 -1.98 -22.84 28.98
C LYS A 253 -1.99 -23.32 27.54
N THR A 254 -0.83 -23.27 26.89
CA THR A 254 -0.56 -23.81 25.56
C THR A 254 -0.97 -25.27 25.46
N GLN A 255 -2.18 -25.54 24.95
CA GLN A 255 -2.55 -26.84 24.42
C GLN A 255 -1.77 -27.08 23.12
N LYS A 256 -0.59 -27.71 23.22
CA LYS A 256 -0.02 -28.45 22.10
C LYS A 256 -0.91 -29.68 21.88
N ASN A 257 -1.35 -29.91 20.64
CA ASN A 257 -2.22 -31.00 20.17
C ASN A 257 -3.73 -30.70 20.08
N GLN A 258 -4.11 -29.54 19.52
CA GLN A 258 -5.37 -29.46 18.77
C GLN A 258 -5.10 -29.61 17.27
N PRO A 259 -5.89 -30.40 16.51
CA PRO A 259 -5.76 -30.46 15.06
C PRO A 259 -5.96 -29.06 14.47
N LYS A 260 -5.02 -28.64 13.62
CA LYS A 260 -5.03 -27.32 13.01
C LYS A 260 -6.20 -27.24 12.03
N LEU A 261 -7.27 -26.56 12.44
CA LEU A 261 -8.48 -26.42 11.64
C LEU A 261 -8.17 -25.96 10.20
N PRO A 262 -8.84 -26.52 9.18
CA PRO A 262 -8.55 -26.21 7.78
C PRO A 262 -8.72 -24.72 7.49
N PRO A 263 -7.96 -24.15 6.54
CA PRO A 263 -8.15 -22.75 6.17
C PRO A 263 -9.58 -22.51 5.67
N LEU A 264 -10.18 -21.39 6.08
CA LEU A 264 -11.53 -21.03 5.61
C LEU A 264 -11.52 -20.72 4.12
N ASN A 265 -12.65 -21.01 3.46
CA ASN A 265 -12.92 -20.55 2.11
C ASN A 265 -12.82 -19.02 2.01
N ARG A 266 -12.49 -18.57 0.81
CA ARG A 266 -12.40 -17.16 0.42
C ARG A 266 -13.70 -16.76 -0.26
N ASP A 267 -14.29 -15.68 0.20
CA ASP A 267 -15.45 -15.11 -0.48
C ASP A 267 -15.01 -14.30 -1.70
N TRP A 268 -15.68 -14.52 -2.81
CA TRP A 268 -15.53 -13.75 -4.05
C TRP A 268 -16.88 -13.26 -4.54
N THR A 269 -16.87 -12.12 -5.22
CA THR A 269 -18.06 -11.57 -5.88
C THR A 269 -17.73 -11.33 -7.35
N ILE A 270 -18.51 -11.94 -8.24
CA ILE A 270 -18.57 -11.56 -9.65
C ILE A 270 -19.76 -10.64 -9.83
N THR A 271 -19.55 -9.46 -10.38
CA THR A 271 -20.61 -8.49 -10.67
C THR A 271 -20.74 -8.35 -12.18
N LEU A 272 -21.95 -8.51 -12.72
CA LEU A 272 -22.28 -8.27 -14.11
C LEU A 272 -23.26 -7.10 -14.22
N HIS A 273 -23.07 -6.22 -15.20
CA HIS A 273 -24.01 -5.15 -15.53
C HIS A 273 -25.20 -5.70 -16.34
N GLY A 274 -26.05 -6.46 -15.65
CA GLY A 274 -27.19 -7.14 -16.24
C GLY A 274 -28.14 -7.71 -15.19
N ASN A 275 -29.34 -8.08 -15.62
CA ASN A 275 -30.39 -8.61 -14.78
C ASN A 275 -30.49 -10.13 -14.92
N ALA A 276 -30.49 -10.84 -13.79
CA ALA A 276 -30.70 -12.27 -13.77
C ALA A 276 -32.18 -12.59 -13.91
N ASN A 277 -32.48 -13.64 -14.68
CA ASN A 277 -33.82 -14.20 -14.76
C ASN A 277 -34.35 -14.52 -13.35
N PRO A 278 -35.59 -14.12 -12.97
CA PRO A 278 -36.16 -14.41 -11.66
C PRO A 278 -36.10 -15.90 -11.24
N ARG A 279 -36.15 -16.84 -12.20
CA ARG A 279 -35.97 -18.27 -11.94
C ARG A 279 -34.58 -18.60 -11.36
N LEU A 280 -33.53 -17.89 -11.80
CA LEU A 280 -32.18 -18.04 -11.26
C LEU A 280 -32.10 -17.52 -9.82
N LEU A 281 -32.79 -16.42 -9.51
CA LEU A 281 -32.83 -15.87 -8.15
C LEU A 281 -33.48 -16.83 -7.17
N LYS A 282 -34.57 -17.50 -7.57
CA LYS A 282 -35.20 -18.55 -6.77
C LYS A 282 -34.27 -19.75 -6.57
N ARG A 283 -33.55 -20.19 -7.61
CA ARG A 283 -32.61 -21.33 -7.54
C ARG A 283 -31.49 -21.12 -6.52
N TYR A 284 -31.01 -19.89 -6.37
CA TYR A 284 -29.88 -19.54 -5.49
C TYR A 284 -30.27 -18.63 -4.32
N ALA A 285 -31.53 -18.69 -3.90
CA ALA A 285 -32.00 -17.98 -2.71
C ALA A 285 -31.30 -18.54 -1.44
N PRO A 286 -30.98 -17.69 -0.44
CA PRO A 286 -30.42 -18.17 0.82
C PRO A 286 -31.36 -19.20 1.47
N ARG A 287 -30.80 -20.31 1.98
CA ARG A 287 -31.59 -21.27 2.76
C ARG A 287 -32.05 -20.60 4.07
N PRO A 288 -33.33 -20.74 4.49
CA PRO A 288 -33.79 -20.24 5.78
C PRO A 288 -32.96 -20.86 6.91
N VAL A 289 -32.49 -20.03 7.84
CA VAL A 289 -31.94 -20.53 9.10
C VAL A 289 -33.14 -20.75 10.00
N LEU A 290 -33.48 -22.00 10.32
CA LEU A 290 -34.47 -22.31 11.36
C LEU A 290 -33.97 -21.74 12.69
N SER A 291 -34.58 -20.65 13.15
CA SER A 291 -34.40 -20.15 14.51
C SER A 291 -35.23 -20.99 15.46
N SER A 292 -34.59 -21.85 16.24
CA SER A 292 -35.22 -22.56 17.35
C SER A 292 -35.57 -21.58 18.47
N ALA A 293 -36.72 -20.92 18.35
CA ALA A 293 -37.39 -20.29 19.48
C ALA A 293 -38.21 -21.38 20.18
N LEU A 294 -37.64 -22.02 21.20
CA LEU A 294 -38.38 -22.93 22.07
C LEU A 294 -39.27 -22.09 22.98
N GLN A 295 -40.59 -22.18 22.75
CA GLN A 295 -41.63 -21.78 23.68
C GLN A 295 -41.47 -22.58 24.98
N LEU A 296 -41.43 -21.87 26.12
CA LEU A 296 -41.63 -22.48 27.42
C LEU A 296 -43.07 -22.97 27.51
N ASN A 297 -43.27 -24.23 27.89
CA ASN A 297 -44.38 -24.66 28.73
C ASN A 297 -43.94 -25.84 29.59
N SER A 298 -44.20 -25.71 30.89
CA SER A 298 -44.11 -26.72 31.96
C SER A 298 -44.94 -27.97 31.60
N SER A 299 -44.53 -29.20 31.91
CA SER A 299 -44.61 -29.82 33.24
C SER A 299 -43.94 -31.21 33.20
N GLN A 300 -43.57 -31.74 34.37
CA GLN A 300 -43.05 -33.09 34.69
C GLN A 300 -43.80 -34.22 33.95
N GLU A 301 -43.27 -35.41 33.65
CA GLU A 301 -42.45 -36.31 34.45
C GLU A 301 -41.97 -37.54 33.62
N ASN A 302 -40.91 -38.19 34.11
CA ASN A 302 -40.44 -39.57 33.84
C ASN A 302 -39.67 -39.94 32.56
N LEU A 303 -38.47 -40.47 32.84
CA LEU A 303 -37.38 -40.80 31.94
C LEU A 303 -37.38 -42.30 31.61
N ASN A 304 -37.44 -42.63 30.33
CA ASN A 304 -36.83 -43.83 29.75
C ASN A 304 -35.90 -43.35 28.62
N PRO A 305 -34.60 -43.71 28.59
CA PRO A 305 -33.71 -43.24 27.53
C PRO A 305 -33.89 -44.14 26.30
N VAL A 306 -34.83 -43.78 25.43
CA VAL A 306 -34.82 -44.24 24.03
C VAL A 306 -34.00 -43.24 23.23
N SER A 307 -32.94 -43.76 22.62
CA SER A 307 -32.07 -43.09 21.67
C SER A 307 -32.86 -42.35 20.59
N SER A 308 -32.88 -41.03 20.66
CA SER A 308 -33.31 -40.17 19.56
C SER A 308 -32.20 -39.18 19.23
N SER A 309 -31.85 -39.20 17.95
CA SER A 309 -30.87 -38.37 17.27
C SER A 309 -31.03 -36.90 17.65
N SER A 310 -30.02 -36.36 18.33
CA SER A 310 -29.77 -34.92 18.28
C SER A 310 -29.34 -34.61 16.85
N ASP A 311 -30.05 -33.69 16.21
CA ASP A 311 -29.66 -33.08 14.94
C ASP A 311 -28.31 -32.39 15.12
N ASP A 312 -27.24 -33.14 14.90
CA ASP A 312 -25.91 -32.62 14.71
C ASP A 312 -25.95 -31.69 13.50
N ILE A 313 -25.85 -30.38 13.74
CA ILE A 313 -25.46 -29.42 12.71
C ILE A 313 -24.11 -29.92 12.19
N ASN A 314 -24.13 -30.59 11.04
CA ASN A 314 -22.94 -31.12 10.39
C ASN A 314 -22.06 -29.93 9.94
N ILE A 315 -21.16 -29.50 10.81
CA ILE A 315 -20.17 -28.43 10.56
C ILE A 315 -19.16 -28.86 9.47
N ASN A 316 -19.26 -30.10 8.96
CA ASN A 316 -18.38 -30.67 7.93
C ASN A 316 -19.04 -30.76 6.53
N ALA A 317 -20.29 -30.32 6.32
CA ALA A 317 -20.84 -30.24 4.97
C ALA A 317 -20.05 -29.20 4.15
N PRO A 318 -19.53 -29.55 2.95
CA PRO A 318 -18.75 -28.61 2.14
C PRO A 318 -19.63 -27.41 1.73
N GLU A 319 -19.14 -26.19 1.99
CA GLU A 319 -19.84 -24.97 1.57
C GLU A 319 -20.05 -24.99 0.05
N PRO A 320 -21.27 -24.73 -0.45
CA PRO A 320 -21.51 -24.68 -1.89
C PRO A 320 -20.68 -23.57 -2.54
N LEU A 321 -20.15 -23.84 -3.75
CA LEU A 321 -19.36 -22.85 -4.48
C LEU A 321 -20.16 -21.57 -4.73
N ILE A 322 -21.36 -21.65 -5.32
CA ILE A 322 -22.26 -20.51 -5.46
C ILE A 322 -23.06 -20.37 -4.16
N LYS A 323 -22.75 -19.35 -3.36
CA LYS A 323 -23.47 -19.07 -2.11
C LYS A 323 -24.81 -18.41 -2.35
N GLN A 324 -24.85 -17.48 -3.29
CA GLN A 324 -26.00 -16.60 -3.50
C GLN A 324 -25.90 -15.91 -4.86
N ILE A 325 -27.05 -15.66 -5.47
CA ILE A 325 -27.21 -14.75 -6.60
C ILE A 325 -28.25 -13.70 -6.27
N GLU A 326 -27.92 -12.43 -6.49
CA GLU A 326 -28.81 -11.30 -6.23
C GLU A 326 -28.75 -10.27 -7.35
N VAL A 327 -29.85 -9.54 -7.56
CA VAL A 327 -29.89 -8.37 -8.44
C VAL A 327 -29.99 -7.11 -7.59
N VAL A 328 -29.03 -6.20 -7.74
CA VAL A 328 -28.98 -4.92 -7.04
C VAL A 328 -28.75 -3.82 -8.05
N LYS A 329 -29.71 -2.89 -8.20
CA LYS A 329 -29.61 -1.72 -9.09
C LYS A 329 -29.16 -2.07 -10.52
N ASN A 330 -29.87 -2.99 -11.18
CA ASN A 330 -29.54 -3.51 -12.51
C ASN A 330 -28.17 -4.21 -12.65
N GLN A 331 -27.63 -4.72 -11.54
CA GLN A 331 -26.42 -5.53 -11.53
C GLN A 331 -26.70 -6.89 -10.90
N THR A 332 -26.24 -7.96 -11.54
CA THR A 332 -26.28 -9.31 -10.97
C THR A 332 -24.98 -9.58 -10.24
N LEU A 333 -25.07 -9.95 -8.97
CA LEU A 333 -23.95 -10.34 -8.12
C LEU A 333 -24.00 -11.85 -7.90
N ILE A 334 -22.92 -12.54 -8.29
CA ILE A 334 -22.72 -13.97 -8.03
C ILE A 334 -21.68 -14.07 -6.90
N ARG A 335 -22.11 -14.52 -5.73
CA ARG A 335 -21.26 -14.67 -4.55
C ARG A 335 -20.73 -16.10 -4.48
N LEU A 336 -19.41 -16.25 -4.46
CA LEU A 336 -18.73 -17.53 -4.45
C LEU A 336 -18.02 -17.81 -3.12
N SER A 337 -18.10 -19.03 -2.62
CA SER A 337 -17.25 -19.58 -1.55
C SER A 337 -16.16 -20.45 -2.16
N VAL A 338 -14.96 -19.88 -2.33
CA VAL A 338 -13.87 -20.55 -3.03
C VAL A 338 -12.92 -21.23 -2.03
N PRO A 339 -12.59 -22.51 -2.18
CA PRO A 339 -11.62 -23.19 -1.32
C PRO A 339 -10.28 -22.45 -1.21
N PHE A 340 -9.65 -22.49 -0.05
CA PHE A 340 -8.31 -21.90 0.10
C PHE A 340 -7.31 -22.58 -0.85
N GLY A 341 -6.48 -21.79 -1.53
CA GLY A 341 -5.54 -22.28 -2.54
C GLY A 341 -6.13 -22.34 -3.94
N TYR A 342 -7.43 -22.12 -4.10
CA TYR A 342 -8.12 -21.95 -5.38
C TYR A 342 -8.45 -20.46 -5.61
N GLU A 343 -8.51 -20.07 -6.88
CA GLU A 343 -8.90 -18.73 -7.30
C GLU A 343 -9.81 -18.83 -8.55
N PRO A 344 -10.76 -17.90 -8.76
CA PRO A 344 -11.53 -17.85 -9.99
C PRO A 344 -10.69 -17.27 -11.15
N ARG A 345 -10.60 -18.02 -12.25
CA ARG A 345 -10.15 -17.54 -13.56
C ARG A 345 -11.37 -17.23 -14.40
N VAL A 346 -11.57 -15.95 -14.70
CA VAL A 346 -12.73 -15.48 -15.48
C VAL A 346 -12.31 -15.16 -16.91
N SER A 347 -13.08 -15.64 -17.88
CA SER A 347 -12.91 -15.33 -19.30
C SER A 347 -14.25 -15.08 -19.97
N SER A 348 -14.25 -14.31 -21.07
CA SER A 348 -15.44 -14.05 -21.87
C SER A 348 -15.27 -14.61 -23.29
N VAL A 349 -16.36 -15.14 -23.83
CA VAL A 349 -16.43 -15.65 -25.20
C VAL A 349 -17.65 -15.06 -25.90
N GLY A 350 -17.53 -14.83 -27.21
CA GLY A 350 -18.65 -14.45 -28.07
C GLY A 350 -19.19 -15.65 -28.85
N ASN A 351 -20.45 -15.54 -29.30
CA ASN A 351 -21.14 -16.51 -30.16
C ASN A 351 -21.22 -17.96 -29.61
N PRO A 352 -22.07 -18.25 -28.61
CA PRO A 352 -22.92 -17.30 -27.87
C PRO A 352 -22.13 -16.53 -26.79
N ASN A 353 -22.70 -15.42 -26.31
CA ASN A 353 -22.05 -14.62 -25.26
C ASN A 353 -22.06 -15.37 -23.94
N ARG A 354 -20.88 -15.69 -23.41
CA ARG A 354 -20.74 -16.35 -22.11
C ARG A 354 -19.62 -15.73 -21.28
N LEU A 355 -19.83 -15.75 -19.97
CA LEU A 355 -18.76 -15.56 -18.98
C LEU A 355 -18.45 -16.92 -18.36
N ILE A 356 -17.22 -17.38 -18.49
CA ILE A 356 -16.74 -18.66 -17.95
C ILE A 356 -15.87 -18.36 -16.73
N ILE A 357 -16.22 -18.97 -15.61
CA ILE A 357 -15.54 -18.83 -14.32
C ILE A 357 -15.01 -20.20 -13.92
N ASP A 358 -13.71 -20.42 -14.13
CA ASP A 358 -13.02 -21.64 -13.73
C ASP A 358 -12.38 -21.43 -12.35
N VAL A 359 -12.85 -22.16 -11.33
CA VAL A 359 -12.27 -22.16 -9.99
C VAL A 359 -11.21 -23.26 -9.92
N ARG A 360 -9.95 -22.85 -9.80
CA ARG A 360 -8.78 -23.74 -9.93
C ARG A 360 -7.57 -23.23 -9.13
N PRO A 361 -6.62 -24.10 -8.76
CA PRO A 361 -5.47 -23.69 -7.94
C PRO A 361 -4.38 -22.94 -8.72
N ASP A 362 -4.43 -23.02 -10.05
CA ASP A 362 -3.49 -22.43 -11.01
C ASP A 362 -4.19 -21.36 -11.89
N ALA A 363 -5.06 -20.56 -11.28
CA ALA A 363 -5.93 -19.62 -12.00
C ALA A 363 -5.20 -18.48 -12.74
N MET A 364 -3.97 -18.16 -12.35
CA MET A 364 -3.20 -17.07 -12.94
C MET A 364 -2.83 -17.36 -14.39
N VAL A 365 -3.18 -16.44 -15.29
CA VAL A 365 -2.78 -16.51 -16.71
C VAL A 365 -1.44 -15.81 -16.89
N ALA A 366 -0.51 -16.42 -17.61
CA ALA A 366 0.77 -15.77 -17.91
C ALA A 366 0.55 -14.46 -18.71
N ARG A 367 1.33 -13.42 -18.39
CA ARG A 367 1.34 -12.13 -19.11
C ARG A 367 2.74 -11.64 -19.37
N ASP A 368 2.89 -11.00 -20.52
CA ASP A 368 4.09 -10.30 -20.97
C ASP A 368 3.64 -9.06 -21.76
N ILE A 369 3.67 -7.90 -21.12
CA ILE A 369 3.16 -6.64 -21.67
C ILE A 369 4.22 -5.55 -21.48
N THR A 370 4.86 -5.14 -22.58
CA THR A 370 5.68 -3.93 -22.63
C THR A 370 4.76 -2.73 -22.46
N TRP A 371 4.64 -2.27 -21.21
CA TRP A 371 3.65 -1.28 -20.79
C TRP A 371 4.08 0.14 -21.16
N ALA A 372 5.37 0.44 -20.99
CA ALA A 372 6.00 1.67 -21.47
C ALA A 372 7.45 1.40 -21.90
N PRO A 373 8.10 2.31 -22.64
CA PRO A 373 9.52 2.20 -22.95
C PRO A 373 10.36 2.03 -21.67
N GLY A 374 11.01 0.88 -21.53
CA GLY A 374 11.80 0.54 -20.35
C GLY A 374 10.99 0.00 -19.15
N LEU A 375 9.68 -0.20 -19.27
CA LEU A 375 8.82 -0.76 -18.22
C LEU A 375 7.96 -1.91 -18.76
N LEU A 376 8.31 -3.13 -18.35
CA LEU A 376 7.66 -4.37 -18.78
C LEU A 376 6.89 -4.98 -17.60
N TRP A 377 5.61 -5.31 -17.81
CA TRP A 377 4.81 -6.06 -16.85
C TRP A 377 4.80 -7.54 -17.23
N ARG A 378 5.14 -8.40 -16.27
CA ARG A 378 5.05 -9.84 -16.43
C ARG A 378 4.32 -10.50 -15.26
N GLN A 379 3.69 -11.63 -15.55
CA GLN A 379 3.26 -12.56 -14.52
C GLN A 379 3.34 -13.98 -15.04
N GLN A 380 3.82 -14.90 -14.21
CA GLN A 380 3.94 -16.32 -14.55
C GLN A 380 4.17 -17.14 -13.29
N PHE A 381 3.95 -18.44 -13.41
CA PHE A 381 4.33 -19.39 -12.39
C PHE A 381 5.85 -19.62 -12.42
N VAL A 382 6.49 -19.52 -11.26
CA VAL A 382 7.92 -19.82 -11.10
C VAL A 382 8.05 -21.05 -10.21
N ASN A 383 8.66 -22.11 -10.75
CA ASN A 383 8.79 -23.38 -10.03
C ASN A 383 10.04 -23.39 -9.14
N LEU A 384 9.92 -24.00 -7.97
CA LEU A 384 11.02 -24.47 -7.12
C LEU A 384 10.78 -25.94 -6.81
N ALA A 385 11.61 -26.83 -7.38
CA ALA A 385 11.34 -28.26 -7.38
C ALA A 385 9.90 -28.55 -7.86
N THR A 386 9.09 -29.24 -7.07
CA THR A 386 7.70 -29.60 -7.37
C THR A 386 6.69 -28.49 -7.07
N GLU A 387 7.12 -27.40 -6.42
CA GLU A 387 6.24 -26.32 -5.98
C GLU A 387 6.23 -25.18 -6.98
N SER A 388 5.05 -24.62 -7.25
CA SER A 388 4.87 -23.58 -8.26
C SER A 388 4.27 -22.32 -7.66
N PHE A 389 4.96 -21.18 -7.77
CA PHE A 389 4.56 -19.92 -7.15
C PHE A 389 4.04 -18.93 -8.17
N ALA A 390 2.88 -18.31 -7.89
CA ALA A 390 2.39 -17.21 -8.70
C ALA A 390 3.24 -15.95 -8.46
N VAL A 391 4.00 -15.52 -9.48
CA VAL A 391 4.82 -14.31 -9.40
C VAL A 391 4.34 -13.28 -10.40
N ARG A 392 4.20 -12.04 -9.93
CA ARG A 392 3.82 -10.87 -10.72
C ARG A 392 4.89 -9.81 -10.51
N TRP A 393 5.50 -9.30 -11.57
CA TRP A 393 6.61 -8.37 -11.45
C TRP A 393 6.65 -7.35 -12.57
N LEU A 394 7.38 -6.27 -12.29
CA LEU A 394 7.75 -5.27 -13.26
C LEU A 394 9.25 -5.37 -13.50
N GLU A 395 9.65 -5.41 -14.76
CA GLU A 395 11.05 -5.25 -15.16
C GLU A 395 11.27 -3.81 -15.64
N VAL A 396 12.15 -3.12 -14.95
CA VAL A 396 12.42 -1.69 -15.17
C VAL A 396 13.83 -1.54 -15.71
N ASN A 397 13.98 -0.78 -16.80
CA ASN A 397 15.28 -0.24 -17.21
C ASN A 397 15.44 1.14 -16.57
N PRO A 398 16.17 1.25 -15.45
CA PRO A 398 16.32 2.52 -14.73
C PRO A 398 17.20 3.54 -15.48
N ARG A 399 17.89 3.12 -16.56
CA ARG A 399 18.67 4.00 -17.43
C ARG A 399 17.87 4.50 -18.64
N SER A 400 16.61 4.07 -18.78
CA SER A 400 15.70 4.66 -19.76
C SER A 400 15.45 6.12 -19.38
N PHE A 401 15.66 7.04 -20.31
CA PHE A 401 15.71 8.49 -20.08
C PHE A 401 14.47 9.11 -19.38
N ASN A 402 13.34 8.41 -19.36
CA ASN A 402 12.11 8.88 -18.73
C ASN A 402 11.75 8.16 -17.44
N ILE A 403 12.57 7.25 -16.91
CA ILE A 403 12.22 6.47 -15.72
C ILE A 403 12.96 7.01 -14.50
N GLN A 404 12.20 7.36 -13.46
CA GLN A 404 12.75 7.71 -12.15
C GLN A 404 12.11 6.88 -11.05
N LEU A 405 12.88 6.60 -9.99
CA LEU A 405 12.40 5.89 -8.81
C LEU A 405 12.48 6.82 -7.60
N ARG A 406 11.44 6.85 -6.77
CA ARG A 406 11.44 7.59 -5.50
C ARG A 406 10.84 6.74 -4.39
N PRO A 407 11.32 6.84 -3.14
CA PRO A 407 10.50 6.46 -2.00
C PRO A 407 9.20 7.28 -2.03
N ILE A 408 8.08 6.64 -1.71
CA ILE A 408 6.79 7.31 -1.55
C ILE A 408 6.20 6.92 -0.20
N TRP A 409 5.45 7.81 0.44
CA TRP A 409 4.76 7.51 1.70
C TRP A 409 3.39 8.14 1.76
N SER A 410 2.56 7.65 2.68
CA SER A 410 1.12 7.90 2.69
C SER A 410 0.70 9.38 2.71
N ASN A 411 1.53 10.27 3.26
CA ASN A 411 1.27 11.71 3.32
C ASN A 411 2.58 12.51 3.23
N PRO A 412 2.88 13.21 2.13
CA PRO A 412 4.10 14.01 1.99
C PRO A 412 4.38 15.01 3.12
N SER A 413 3.35 15.48 3.82
CA SER A 413 3.47 16.49 4.88
C SER A 413 3.75 15.92 6.28
N THR A 414 3.73 14.59 6.46
CA THR A 414 4.03 13.95 7.77
C THR A 414 4.40 12.47 7.61
N LEU A 415 5.26 11.97 8.50
CA LEU A 415 5.56 10.53 8.60
C LEU A 415 4.55 9.74 9.45
N VAL A 416 3.50 10.39 9.97
CA VAL A 416 2.45 9.68 10.70
C VAL A 416 1.32 9.33 9.75
N GLY A 417 1.20 8.05 9.38
CA GLY A 417 0.12 7.63 8.50
C GLY A 417 0.32 6.29 7.83
N THR A 418 -0.81 5.73 7.37
CA THR A 418 -0.83 4.63 6.41
C THR A 418 -1.94 4.89 5.41
N ALA A 419 -1.76 4.43 4.17
CA ALA A 419 -2.79 4.45 3.13
C ALA A 419 -2.67 3.19 2.27
N PRO A 420 -3.73 2.76 1.56
CA PRO A 420 -3.59 1.75 0.52
C PRO A 420 -2.53 2.20 -0.51
N LEU A 421 -1.66 1.30 -0.96
CA LEU A 421 -0.61 1.66 -1.93
C LEU A 421 -1.19 2.29 -3.19
N ILE A 422 -2.29 1.75 -3.71
CA ILE A 422 -3.00 2.30 -4.87
C ILE A 422 -3.36 3.78 -4.71
N LYS A 423 -3.75 4.21 -3.50
CA LYS A 423 -4.05 5.62 -3.22
C LYS A 423 -2.79 6.47 -3.11
N THR A 424 -1.75 5.93 -2.48
CA THR A 424 -0.45 6.60 -2.40
C THR A 424 0.14 6.82 -3.80
N ALA A 425 0.15 5.79 -4.65
CA ALA A 425 0.64 5.88 -6.02
C ALA A 425 -0.16 6.89 -6.87
N GLN A 426 -1.50 6.90 -6.74
CA GLN A 426 -2.36 7.89 -7.39
C GLN A 426 -2.04 9.32 -6.93
N ASN A 427 -1.87 9.55 -5.62
CA ASN A 427 -1.56 10.87 -5.07
C ASN A 427 -0.20 11.42 -5.55
N TYR A 428 0.77 10.53 -5.76
CA TYR A 428 2.08 10.89 -6.30
C TYR A 428 2.09 10.93 -7.84
N VAL A 429 1.02 10.49 -8.51
CA VAL A 429 1.00 10.31 -9.97
C VAL A 429 2.11 9.37 -10.45
N ALA A 430 2.39 8.33 -9.65
CA ALA A 430 3.34 7.28 -10.01
C ALA A 430 2.74 6.40 -11.12
N ALA A 431 3.56 6.00 -12.10
CA ALA A 431 3.13 5.06 -13.13
C ALA A 431 3.03 3.63 -12.61
N ALA A 432 3.95 3.26 -11.72
CA ALA A 432 3.94 2.00 -11.02
C ALA A 432 4.44 2.17 -9.58
N ALA A 433 4.14 1.23 -8.70
CA ALA A 433 4.67 1.23 -7.34
C ALA A 433 4.64 -0.16 -6.71
N ILE A 434 5.50 -0.41 -5.74
CA ILE A 434 5.40 -1.55 -4.80
C ILE A 434 5.42 -1.03 -3.37
N ASN A 435 4.80 -1.76 -2.45
CA ASN A 435 4.93 -1.49 -1.02
C ASN A 435 6.39 -1.65 -0.56
N GLY A 436 6.77 -0.90 0.47
CA GLY A 436 8.17 -0.68 0.83
C GLY A 436 8.58 -1.36 2.14
N GLY A 437 9.20 -0.57 3.01
CA GLY A 437 9.70 -0.95 4.32
C GLY A 437 8.63 -1.16 5.39
N PHE A 438 9.09 -1.67 6.53
CA PHE A 438 8.23 -1.97 7.67
C PHE A 438 7.73 -0.71 8.37
N PHE A 439 6.62 -0.87 9.09
CA PHE A 439 5.97 0.17 9.87
C PHE A 439 5.17 -0.47 11.00
N ASN A 440 4.88 0.30 12.03
CA ASN A 440 4.01 -0.14 13.10
C ASN A 440 2.55 0.16 12.73
N ARG A 441 1.72 -0.88 12.63
CA ARG A 441 0.32 -0.77 12.19
C ARG A 441 -0.58 -0.06 13.22
N LYS A 442 -0.23 -0.10 14.51
CA LYS A 442 -1.02 0.48 15.60
C LYS A 442 -0.90 2.00 15.63
N ASN A 443 0.33 2.51 15.67
CA ASN A 443 0.60 3.95 15.73
C ASN A 443 0.88 4.58 14.35
N ARG A 444 1.01 3.76 13.29
CA ARG A 444 1.18 4.19 11.88
C ARG A 444 2.51 4.90 11.61
N LEU A 445 3.58 4.47 12.28
CA LEU A 445 4.90 5.09 12.23
C LEU A 445 5.92 4.23 11.43
N PRO A 446 6.91 4.84 10.76
CA PRO A 446 7.92 4.11 9.99
C PRO A 446 8.87 3.34 10.90
N LEU A 447 9.31 2.15 10.44
CA LEU A 447 10.28 1.29 11.12
C LEU A 447 11.45 0.93 10.20
N GLY A 448 12.21 1.93 9.77
CA GLY A 448 13.41 1.73 8.96
C GLY A 448 13.75 2.91 8.06
N ALA A 449 14.85 2.75 7.32
CA ALA A 449 15.43 3.81 6.51
C ALA A 449 14.49 4.33 5.43
N ILE A 450 14.35 5.65 5.36
CA ILE A 450 13.79 6.36 4.21
C ILE A 450 14.68 7.58 3.97
N ARG A 451 15.33 7.64 2.80
CA ARG A 451 16.12 8.79 2.34
C ARG A 451 15.64 9.21 0.97
N GLN A 452 15.45 10.50 0.74
CA GLN A 452 15.08 11.04 -0.56
C GLN A 452 15.82 12.35 -0.80
N ASN A 453 16.35 12.53 -2.02
CA ASN A 453 17.09 13.74 -2.40
C ASN A 453 18.22 14.08 -1.42
N GLY A 454 18.90 13.06 -0.88
CA GLY A 454 19.97 13.23 0.10
C GLY A 454 19.50 13.47 1.53
N GLN A 455 18.23 13.79 1.78
CA GLN A 455 17.67 14.03 3.10
C GLN A 455 17.18 12.73 3.75
N TRP A 456 17.61 12.48 4.99
CA TRP A 456 17.06 11.41 5.82
C TRP A 456 15.66 11.79 6.33
N LEU A 457 14.66 11.03 5.89
CA LEU A 457 13.30 11.16 6.38
C LEU A 457 13.08 10.27 7.60
N SER A 458 13.61 9.05 7.61
CA SER A 458 13.61 8.15 8.78
C SER A 458 14.90 7.34 8.82
N SER A 459 15.49 7.13 10.00
CA SER A 459 16.76 6.39 10.14
C SER A 459 16.60 4.88 9.91
N PRO A 460 17.67 4.19 9.48
CA PRO A 460 17.74 2.73 9.56
C PRO A 460 17.58 2.24 11.01
N ILE A 461 17.19 0.98 11.15
CA ILE A 461 17.10 0.28 12.43
C ILE A 461 17.70 -1.12 12.28
N LEU A 462 18.19 -1.69 13.38
CA LEU A 462 18.50 -3.12 13.51
C LEU A 462 19.50 -3.67 12.46
N ASN A 463 20.31 -2.80 11.84
CA ASN A 463 21.23 -3.13 10.76
C ASN A 463 20.57 -3.94 9.62
N ARG A 464 19.33 -3.59 9.28
CA ARG A 464 18.54 -4.30 8.25
C ARG A 464 19.00 -3.98 6.83
N GLY A 465 18.67 -4.89 5.93
CA GLY A 465 18.83 -4.74 4.50
C GLY A 465 18.11 -3.49 3.97
N ALA A 466 18.79 -2.77 3.09
CA ALA A 466 18.30 -1.60 2.40
C ALA A 466 18.75 -1.59 0.94
N ILE A 467 17.96 -0.93 0.10
CA ILE A 467 18.30 -0.59 -1.28
C ILE A 467 18.55 0.91 -1.36
N ALA A 468 19.60 1.30 -2.10
CA ALA A 468 19.97 2.66 -2.37
C ALA A 468 20.14 2.88 -3.88
N TRP A 469 19.81 4.08 -4.36
CA TRP A 469 19.89 4.40 -5.78
C TRP A 469 20.04 5.90 -6.07
N ASN A 470 20.44 6.21 -7.30
CA ASN A 470 20.48 7.57 -7.86
C ASN A 470 19.73 7.62 -9.19
N ASP A 471 19.63 8.83 -9.77
CA ASP A 471 18.90 9.08 -11.01
C ASP A 471 19.65 8.66 -12.27
N SER A 472 20.91 8.23 -12.14
CA SER A 472 21.71 7.65 -13.23
C SER A 472 21.48 6.15 -13.39
N GLY A 473 20.56 5.56 -12.60
CA GLY A 473 20.26 4.13 -12.64
C GLY A 473 21.34 3.25 -12.01
N GLN A 474 22.10 3.78 -11.05
CA GLN A 474 23.02 3.00 -10.21
C GLN A 474 22.32 2.57 -8.92
N PHE A 475 22.63 1.37 -8.45
CA PHE A 475 21.99 0.75 -7.29
C PHE A 475 23.03 0.11 -6.37
N TYR A 476 22.73 0.13 -5.07
CA TYR A 476 23.47 -0.59 -4.05
C TYR A 476 22.49 -1.26 -3.08
N MET A 477 22.79 -2.48 -2.67
CA MET A 477 22.03 -3.20 -1.64
C MET A 477 22.99 -3.73 -0.59
N GLY A 478 22.60 -3.58 0.67
CA GLY A 478 23.43 -4.00 1.79
C GLY A 478 22.68 -3.84 3.12
N ARG A 479 23.33 -4.22 4.22
CA ARG A 479 22.83 -3.99 5.57
C ARG A 479 23.25 -2.60 6.02
N LEU A 480 22.29 -1.80 6.44
CA LEU A 480 22.47 -0.36 6.64
C LEU A 480 22.33 0.03 8.09
N SER A 481 23.29 0.84 8.55
CA SER A 481 23.25 1.56 9.82
C SER A 481 23.56 3.04 9.60
N LEU A 482 23.08 3.88 10.50
CA LEU A 482 23.34 5.32 10.52
C LEU A 482 23.93 5.65 11.89
N ARG A 483 25.12 6.28 11.89
CA ARG A 483 25.73 6.80 13.11
C ARG A 483 25.43 8.28 13.18
N GLU A 484 24.58 8.67 14.11
CA GLU A 484 24.31 10.07 14.43
C GLU A 484 24.87 10.39 15.82
N THR A 485 25.59 11.50 15.93
CA THR A 485 26.21 11.97 17.18
C THR A 485 25.84 13.42 17.41
N LEU A 486 25.26 13.69 18.57
CA LEU A 486 25.09 15.02 19.12
C LEU A 486 26.39 15.45 19.79
N ILE A 487 26.89 16.62 19.44
CA ILE A 487 28.12 17.20 19.99
C ILE A 487 27.73 18.49 20.72
N ALA A 488 27.89 18.48 22.04
CA ALA A 488 27.63 19.61 22.92
C ALA A 488 28.85 20.57 22.99
N PRO A 489 28.70 21.80 23.52
CA PRO A 489 29.79 22.78 23.57
C PRO A 489 31.04 22.29 24.32
N ASN A 490 30.86 21.48 25.36
CA ASN A 490 31.93 20.83 26.12
C ASN A 490 32.60 19.66 25.38
N GLN A 491 32.37 19.50 24.07
CA GLN A 491 32.82 18.38 23.24
C GLN A 491 32.26 17.01 23.64
N GLN A 492 31.30 16.95 24.56
CA GLN A 492 30.60 15.71 24.90
C GLN A 492 29.86 15.19 23.67
N LYS A 493 30.11 13.91 23.35
CA LYS A 493 29.50 13.19 22.23
C LYS A 493 28.43 12.25 22.75
N LEU A 494 27.19 12.46 22.33
CA LEU A 494 26.05 11.63 22.68
C LEU A 494 25.49 10.95 21.43
N THR A 495 25.33 9.64 21.48
CA THR A 495 24.80 8.86 20.34
C THR A 495 23.30 9.08 20.20
N ILE A 496 22.86 9.48 19.00
CA ILE A 496 21.45 9.52 18.63
C ILE A 496 21.11 8.16 18.02
N SER A 497 20.27 7.40 18.70
CA SER A 497 19.89 6.04 18.32
C SER A 497 18.94 6.00 17.13
N THR A 498 18.04 6.98 17.02
CA THR A 498 17.07 7.05 15.91
C THR A 498 16.75 8.49 15.50
N LEU A 499 16.42 8.67 14.22
CA LEU A 499 15.90 9.90 13.63
C LEU A 499 14.53 9.63 13.03
N ASN A 500 13.51 10.40 13.41
CA ASN A 500 12.14 10.34 12.88
C ASN A 500 11.62 8.88 12.78
N SER A 501 11.81 8.09 13.83
CA SER A 501 11.50 6.66 13.83
C SER A 501 10.38 6.34 14.80
N GLY A 502 9.53 5.39 14.42
CA GLY A 502 8.60 4.73 15.32
C GLY A 502 9.23 3.56 16.09
N TYR A 503 10.52 3.28 15.86
CA TYR A 503 11.23 2.23 16.59
C TYR A 503 11.70 2.79 17.94
N VAL A 504 11.00 2.39 18.99
CA VAL A 504 11.22 2.87 20.35
C VAL A 504 12.24 1.97 21.04
N GLN A 505 13.31 2.59 21.57
CA GLN A 505 14.34 1.98 22.41
C GLN A 505 14.77 3.01 23.47
N THR A 506 15.38 2.52 24.55
CA THR A 506 16.14 3.37 25.49
C THR A 506 17.26 4.10 24.74
N GLY A 507 17.54 5.35 25.14
CA GLY A 507 18.56 6.18 24.49
C GLY A 507 18.01 7.52 23.98
N ILE A 508 18.75 8.16 23.08
CA ILE A 508 18.41 9.46 22.50
C ILE A 508 17.77 9.26 21.12
N ALA A 509 16.70 9.99 20.83
CA ALA A 509 16.10 10.07 19.50
C ALA A 509 15.96 11.54 19.06
N ARG A 510 15.89 11.76 17.74
CA ARG A 510 15.77 13.10 17.15
C ARG A 510 14.56 13.18 16.24
N TYR A 511 13.79 14.26 16.35
CA TYR A 511 12.60 14.50 15.52
C TYR A 511 12.71 15.86 14.81
N THR A 512 12.58 15.86 13.49
CA THR A 512 12.68 17.04 12.62
C THR A 512 11.31 17.38 12.03
N PRO A 513 11.12 18.54 11.37
CA PRO A 513 9.84 18.92 10.77
C PRO A 513 9.27 17.91 9.76
N VAL A 514 10.11 17.03 9.19
CA VAL A 514 9.67 15.92 8.32
C VAL A 514 8.74 14.95 9.06
N TRP A 515 8.92 14.77 10.37
CA TRP A 515 8.02 13.94 11.19
C TRP A 515 6.57 14.46 11.11
N GLY A 516 6.40 15.77 11.18
CA GLY A 516 5.14 16.49 11.21
C GLY A 516 5.28 17.79 11.99
N LEU A 517 4.16 18.48 12.21
CA LEU A 517 4.15 19.77 12.94
C LEU A 517 4.44 19.62 14.45
N ALA A 518 4.19 18.44 15.02
CA ALA A 518 4.37 18.16 16.43
C ALA A 518 4.80 16.70 16.66
N TYR A 519 5.44 16.48 17.80
CA TYR A 519 5.80 15.18 18.33
C TYR A 519 4.89 14.84 19.51
N ILE A 520 4.49 13.57 19.61
CA ILE A 520 3.77 13.03 20.76
C ILE A 520 4.68 11.95 21.38
N PRO A 521 5.02 12.03 22.68
CA PRO A 521 5.91 11.09 23.36
C PRO A 521 5.50 9.64 23.15
N LEU A 522 6.49 8.79 22.86
CA LEU A 522 6.29 7.37 22.56
C LEU A 522 6.53 6.48 23.79
N THR A 523 7.21 7.01 24.81
CA THR A 523 7.34 6.41 26.14
C THR A 523 6.90 7.39 27.22
N ASP A 524 6.66 6.85 28.41
CA ASP A 524 6.46 7.68 29.60
C ASP A 524 7.78 8.37 29.98
N ASN A 525 7.66 9.50 30.65
CA ASN A 525 8.77 10.21 31.30
C ASN A 525 9.93 10.61 30.36
N GLU A 526 9.66 10.95 29.10
CA GLU A 526 10.70 11.43 28.17
C GLU A 526 11.16 12.85 28.56
N VAL A 527 12.48 13.10 28.49
CA VAL A 527 13.07 14.44 28.51
C VAL A 527 13.19 14.94 27.08
N VAL A 528 12.64 16.11 26.77
CA VAL A 528 12.64 16.69 25.42
C VAL A 528 13.35 18.03 25.39
N LEU A 529 14.39 18.15 24.57
CA LEU A 529 15.02 19.42 24.21
C LEU A 529 14.40 19.97 22.93
N VAL A 530 13.91 21.20 22.98
CA VAL A 530 13.49 21.96 21.81
C VAL A 530 14.69 22.74 21.30
N VAL A 531 15.12 22.48 20.06
CA VAL A 531 16.30 23.11 19.45
C VAL A 531 15.83 24.01 18.31
N ARG A 532 16.29 25.27 18.28
CA ARG A 532 16.03 26.24 17.20
C ARG A 532 17.35 26.83 16.72
N LYS A 533 17.58 26.88 15.40
CA LYS A 533 18.83 27.38 14.81
C LYS A 533 20.09 26.82 15.50
N ASN A 534 20.08 25.50 15.75
CA ASN A 534 21.13 24.77 16.45
C ASN A 534 21.41 25.20 17.91
N ARG A 535 20.49 25.91 18.57
CA ARG A 535 20.57 26.27 20.00
C ARG A 535 19.42 25.66 20.79
N ILE A 536 19.71 25.19 22.01
CA ILE A 536 18.67 24.72 22.92
C ILE A 536 17.78 25.91 23.29
N PHE A 537 16.50 25.86 22.92
CA PHE A 537 15.51 26.87 23.23
C PHE A 537 14.80 26.58 24.55
N SER A 538 14.43 25.32 24.78
CA SER A 538 13.79 24.90 26.03
C SER A 538 14.00 23.41 26.30
N LYS A 539 13.74 23.02 27.55
CA LYS A 539 13.78 21.64 28.05
C LYS A 539 12.43 21.33 28.71
N LEU A 540 11.86 20.19 28.37
CA LEU A 540 10.55 19.75 28.83
C LEU A 540 10.67 18.35 29.43
N GLN A 541 10.04 18.13 30.57
CA GLN A 541 9.79 16.79 31.10
C GLN A 541 8.36 16.40 30.70
N THR A 542 8.21 15.21 30.12
CA THR A 542 6.90 14.65 29.78
C THR A 542 6.50 13.64 30.86
N ASN A 543 5.21 13.34 30.99
CA ASN A 543 4.71 12.40 32.00
C ASN A 543 4.33 11.07 31.34
N LYS A 544 3.24 11.06 30.58
CA LYS A 544 2.67 9.83 30.01
C LYS A 544 2.68 9.85 28.48
N ALA A 545 3.03 8.71 27.90
CA ALA A 545 3.05 8.51 26.47
C ALA A 545 1.69 8.81 25.84
N GLY A 546 1.69 9.48 24.69
CA GLY A 546 0.47 9.75 23.94
C GLY A 546 -0.33 10.99 24.35
N GLU A 547 -0.02 11.63 25.48
CA GLU A 547 -0.90 12.67 26.05
C GLU A 547 -0.45 14.11 25.70
N GLN A 548 0.86 14.37 25.63
CA GLN A 548 1.39 15.71 25.39
C GLN A 548 1.79 15.92 23.92
N SER A 549 1.30 17.00 23.29
CA SER A 549 1.73 17.41 21.95
C SER A 549 2.82 18.48 22.06
N ILE A 550 3.99 18.21 21.48
CA ILE A 550 5.16 19.10 21.53
C ILE A 550 5.45 19.61 20.11
N PRO A 551 5.28 20.91 19.83
CA PRO A 551 5.57 21.48 18.52
C PRO A 551 7.02 21.24 18.09
N ILE A 552 7.23 20.86 16.83
CA ILE A 552 8.57 20.76 16.24
C ILE A 552 8.88 22.10 15.55
N PRO A 553 9.92 22.85 15.97
CA PRO A 553 10.25 24.14 15.35
C PRO A 553 10.59 23.99 13.87
N ARG A 554 10.05 24.88 13.01
CA ARG A 554 10.33 24.87 11.56
C ARG A 554 11.81 25.08 11.23
N ASP A 555 12.51 25.84 12.06
CA ASP A 555 13.94 26.17 11.96
C ASP A 555 14.81 25.30 12.88
N GLY A 556 14.34 24.10 13.23
CA GLY A 556 14.96 23.31 14.29
C GLY A 556 14.52 21.85 14.33
N TYR A 557 14.61 21.26 15.52
CA TYR A 557 14.30 19.85 15.78
C TYR A 557 14.12 19.62 17.28
N LEU A 558 13.62 18.44 17.64
CA LEU A 558 13.55 17.94 19.01
C LEU A 558 14.62 16.86 19.25
N ILE A 559 15.18 16.83 20.45
CA ILE A 559 15.99 15.71 20.95
C ILE A 559 15.26 15.13 22.16
N THR A 560 14.94 13.84 22.12
CA THR A 560 14.20 13.14 23.17
C THR A 560 15.10 12.11 23.83
N SER A 561 15.17 12.09 25.16
CA SER A 561 15.83 11.03 25.94
C SER A 561 14.80 10.08 26.53
N ARG A 562 15.05 8.77 26.42
CA ARG A 562 14.18 7.69 26.92
C ARG A 562 14.91 6.77 27.87
N GLY A 563 14.16 6.25 28.85
CA GLY A 563 14.58 5.24 29.83
C GLY A 563 14.93 5.84 31.19
N ALA A 564 14.44 5.20 32.27
CA ALA A 564 14.73 5.61 33.64
C ALA A 564 16.25 5.59 33.86
N GLY A 565 16.84 6.75 34.17
CA GLY A 565 18.29 6.93 34.37
C GLY A 565 19.05 7.50 33.17
N ASN A 566 18.42 7.64 31.99
CA ASN A 566 19.06 8.31 30.86
C ASN A 566 18.92 9.84 30.94
N ASN A 567 19.65 10.43 31.87
CA ASN A 567 19.62 11.85 32.19
C ASN A 567 20.66 12.67 31.41
N GLN A 568 21.25 12.10 30.35
CA GLN A 568 22.34 12.72 29.59
C GLN A 568 21.97 14.10 29.02
N LEU A 569 20.68 14.34 28.73
CA LEU A 569 20.18 15.64 28.25
C LEU A 569 19.89 16.64 29.38
N LEU A 570 19.75 16.20 30.63
CA LEU A 570 19.45 17.08 31.77
C LEU A 570 20.61 18.02 32.07
N ASN A 571 21.85 17.60 31.80
CA ASN A 571 23.05 18.39 32.06
C ASN A 571 23.32 19.45 30.98
N LEU A 572 22.54 19.48 29.89
CA LEU A 572 22.70 20.49 28.84
C LEU A 572 21.92 21.77 29.17
N THR A 573 22.60 22.92 29.11
CA THR A 573 22.04 24.23 29.45
C THR A 573 21.27 24.83 28.28
N VAL A 574 20.12 25.46 28.57
CA VAL A 574 19.39 26.29 27.59
C VAL A 574 20.32 27.37 27.02
N GLY A 575 20.24 27.65 25.72
CA GLY A 575 21.14 28.55 25.00
C GLY A 575 22.36 27.86 24.37
N SER A 576 22.72 26.66 24.82
CA SER A 576 23.88 25.91 24.28
C SER A 576 23.73 25.61 22.79
N VAL A 577 24.81 25.80 22.03
CA VAL A 577 24.91 25.41 20.62
C VAL A 577 25.16 23.91 20.51
N LEU A 578 24.41 23.25 19.64
CA LEU A 578 24.50 21.82 19.38
C LEU A 578 24.94 21.58 17.94
N ARG A 579 25.82 20.61 17.73
CA ARG A 579 26.21 20.13 16.38
C ARG A 579 25.81 18.68 16.21
N ILE A 580 25.31 18.33 15.03
CA ILE A 580 25.00 16.95 14.64
C ILE A 580 26.04 16.48 13.63
N ALA A 581 26.70 15.35 13.92
CA ALA A 581 27.49 14.60 12.95
C ALA A 581 26.72 13.35 12.54
N SER A 582 26.66 13.05 11.23
CA SER A 582 25.84 11.96 10.68
C SER A 582 26.60 11.24 9.56
N SER A 583 26.67 9.91 9.61
CA SER A 583 27.32 9.10 8.57
C SER A 583 26.67 7.72 8.43
N SER A 584 26.50 7.26 7.19
CA SER A 584 25.98 5.92 6.90
C SER A 584 27.11 4.89 6.91
N PHE A 585 26.80 3.67 7.33
CA PHE A 585 27.67 2.51 7.20
C PHE A 585 26.92 1.32 6.61
N PRO A 586 27.46 0.63 5.59
CA PRO A 586 28.70 0.94 4.84
C PRO A 586 28.72 2.31 4.16
N VAL A 587 29.92 2.87 3.95
CA VAL A 587 30.15 4.23 3.44
C VAL A 587 29.58 4.43 2.03
N GLU A 588 29.47 3.36 1.25
CA GLU A 588 28.90 3.31 -0.09
C GLU A 588 27.50 3.91 -0.14
N PHE A 589 26.69 3.73 0.91
CA PHE A 589 25.35 4.32 1.01
C PHE A 589 25.35 5.85 0.94
N ASN A 590 26.45 6.52 1.31
CA ASN A 590 26.54 7.98 1.27
C ASN A 590 26.47 8.54 -0.16
N ARG A 591 26.84 7.74 -1.19
CA ARG A 591 26.80 8.11 -2.61
C ARG A 591 25.38 8.24 -3.18
N TYR A 592 24.37 7.76 -2.47
CA TYR A 592 23.03 7.62 -3.02
C TYR A 592 22.03 8.59 -2.37
N PRO A 593 21.34 9.42 -3.16
CA PRO A 593 20.34 10.35 -2.66
C PRO A 593 19.03 9.67 -2.21
N HIS A 594 18.77 8.45 -2.70
CA HIS A 594 17.57 7.70 -2.37
C HIS A 594 17.90 6.38 -1.69
N ILE A 595 17.22 6.08 -0.59
CA ILE A 595 17.39 4.84 0.17
C ILE A 595 16.03 4.41 0.73
N LEU A 596 15.76 3.11 0.69
CA LEU A 596 14.66 2.49 1.41
C LEU A 596 15.13 1.23 2.14
N GLY A 597 14.91 1.19 3.45
CA GLY A 597 15.20 0.04 4.31
C GLY A 597 13.99 -0.88 4.46
N ALA A 598 14.23 -2.18 4.43
CA ALA A 598 13.21 -3.19 4.70
C ALA A 598 13.85 -4.43 5.34
N GLY A 599 14.20 -5.42 4.53
CA GLY A 599 14.93 -6.61 4.94
C GLY A 599 14.06 -7.86 5.12
N PRO A 600 14.70 -9.04 5.25
CA PRO A 600 16.14 -9.21 5.22
C PRO A 600 16.75 -9.10 3.81
N LEU A 601 18.06 -8.89 3.74
CA LEU A 601 18.81 -9.03 2.49
C LEU A 601 18.77 -10.50 2.04
N LEU A 602 18.35 -10.76 0.79
CA LEU A 602 18.16 -12.11 0.27
C LEU A 602 19.37 -12.59 -0.50
N LEU A 603 19.83 -11.77 -1.46
CA LEU A 603 20.92 -12.09 -2.36
C LEU A 603 21.95 -10.97 -2.38
N GLN A 604 23.22 -11.36 -2.47
CA GLN A 604 24.31 -10.47 -2.79
C GLN A 604 25.27 -11.20 -3.74
N ASN A 605 25.63 -10.57 -4.85
CA ASN A 605 26.52 -11.14 -5.87
C ASN A 605 26.09 -12.56 -6.33
N ARG A 606 24.80 -12.73 -6.64
CA ARG A 606 24.14 -14.00 -7.01
C ARG A 606 24.09 -15.08 -5.93
N ARG A 607 24.64 -14.84 -4.73
CA ARG A 607 24.64 -15.81 -3.62
C ARG A 607 23.53 -15.47 -2.63
N ILE A 608 22.88 -16.51 -2.10
CA ILE A 608 21.93 -16.37 -0.99
C ILE A 608 22.71 -15.99 0.26
N VAL A 609 22.41 -14.81 0.80
CA VAL A 609 23.02 -14.24 2.03
C VAL A 609 21.98 -14.00 3.12
N LEU A 610 20.80 -14.63 2.97
CA LEU A 610 19.68 -14.56 3.90
C LEU A 610 20.14 -14.97 5.30
N ASP A 611 20.12 -13.99 6.20
CA ASP A 611 20.36 -14.19 7.63
C ASP A 611 19.38 -13.32 8.40
N ALA A 612 18.20 -13.89 8.66
CA ALA A 612 17.12 -13.20 9.34
C ALA A 612 17.49 -12.86 10.79
N THR A 613 18.31 -13.68 11.45
CA THR A 613 18.72 -13.48 12.85
C THR A 613 19.70 -12.32 12.96
N ARG A 614 20.69 -12.21 12.07
CA ARG A 614 21.62 -11.07 12.00
C ARG A 614 20.91 -9.74 11.79
N GLU A 615 19.77 -9.74 11.13
CA GLU A 615 18.93 -8.55 10.89
C GLU A 615 17.79 -8.39 11.91
N ASN A 616 17.89 -9.10 13.04
CA ASN A 616 16.97 -9.05 14.18
C ASN A 616 15.50 -9.32 13.82
N PHE A 617 15.26 -10.24 12.88
CA PHE A 617 13.94 -10.81 12.65
C PHE A 617 13.73 -12.02 13.56
N SER A 618 12.50 -12.19 14.05
CA SER A 618 12.16 -13.33 14.91
C SER A 618 12.19 -14.65 14.14
N LYS A 619 12.47 -15.75 14.85
CA LYS A 619 12.39 -17.11 14.29
C LYS A 619 11.01 -17.40 13.68
N ALA A 620 9.94 -16.85 14.28
CA ALA A 620 8.58 -16.97 13.77
C ALA A 620 8.41 -16.28 12.40
N PHE A 621 8.92 -15.05 12.24
CA PHE A 621 8.90 -14.34 10.97
C PHE A 621 9.71 -15.08 9.90
N ALA A 622 10.89 -15.59 10.25
CA ALA A 622 11.77 -16.29 9.33
C ALA A 622 11.13 -17.57 8.74
N ARG A 623 10.39 -18.32 9.55
CA ARG A 623 9.69 -19.56 9.15
C ARG A 623 8.31 -19.32 8.54
N GLN A 624 7.81 -18.08 8.56
CA GLN A 624 6.47 -17.78 8.11
C GLN A 624 6.33 -18.02 6.59
N LYS A 625 5.31 -18.80 6.20
CA LYS A 625 4.82 -18.87 4.82
C LYS A 625 3.84 -17.71 4.58
N ALA A 626 4.20 -16.79 3.70
CA ALA A 626 3.39 -15.60 3.42
C ALA A 626 3.59 -15.14 1.98
N VAL A 627 2.65 -14.34 1.46
CA VAL A 627 2.89 -13.51 0.27
C VAL A 627 4.07 -12.57 0.56
N ARG A 628 4.96 -12.35 -0.42
CA ARG A 628 6.18 -11.55 -0.25
C ARG A 628 6.31 -10.49 -1.33
N SER A 629 7.00 -9.40 -1.00
CA SER A 629 7.41 -8.36 -1.93
C SER A 629 8.93 -8.31 -1.99
N ALA A 630 9.52 -8.08 -3.16
CA ALA A 630 10.95 -7.93 -3.31
C ALA A 630 11.33 -6.93 -4.40
N ILE A 631 12.56 -6.46 -4.31
CA ILE A 631 13.23 -5.69 -5.34
C ILE A 631 14.62 -6.27 -5.56
N CYS A 632 15.05 -6.36 -6.81
CA CYS A 632 16.37 -6.88 -7.16
C CYS A 632 16.98 -6.21 -8.38
N THR A 633 18.29 -6.34 -8.51
CA THR A 633 19.06 -5.94 -9.71
C THR A 633 19.39 -7.17 -10.56
N THR A 634 19.43 -7.04 -11.88
CA THR A 634 19.83 -8.10 -12.81
C THR A 634 21.22 -7.86 -13.40
N ALA A 635 21.79 -8.87 -14.07
CA ALA A 635 23.07 -8.74 -14.76
C ALA A 635 23.06 -7.65 -15.85
N SER A 636 21.89 -7.41 -16.47
CA SER A 636 21.69 -6.39 -17.49
C SER A 636 21.49 -4.98 -16.94
N GLY A 637 21.64 -4.78 -15.62
CA GLY A 637 21.43 -3.48 -14.97
C GLY A 637 19.97 -3.06 -14.88
N ARG A 638 19.03 -3.99 -15.09
CA ARG A 638 17.59 -3.78 -14.89
C ARG A 638 17.21 -4.02 -13.43
N LEU A 639 16.05 -3.51 -13.04
CA LEU A 639 15.39 -3.88 -11.80
C LEU A 639 14.25 -4.86 -12.04
N ILE A 640 14.09 -5.81 -11.12
CA ILE A 640 12.86 -6.57 -10.96
C ILE A 640 12.18 -6.12 -9.67
N ILE A 641 10.90 -5.77 -9.76
CA ILE A 641 10.05 -5.46 -8.62
C ILE A 641 8.91 -6.47 -8.59
N ALA A 642 8.90 -7.36 -7.59
CA ALA A 642 8.10 -8.57 -7.61
C ALA A 642 7.17 -8.71 -6.40
N ALA A 643 5.96 -9.17 -6.67
CA ALA A 643 5.02 -9.71 -5.69
C ALA A 643 4.92 -11.23 -5.90
N VAL A 644 5.30 -12.00 -4.88
CA VAL A 644 5.26 -13.47 -4.88
C VAL A 644 4.10 -13.92 -4.00
N HIS A 645 3.09 -14.52 -4.63
CA HIS A 645 1.86 -14.94 -3.99
C HIS A 645 1.91 -16.40 -3.50
N ASN A 646 0.75 -16.96 -3.17
CA ASN A 646 0.64 -18.35 -2.79
C ASN A 646 1.14 -19.29 -3.90
N ARG A 647 1.68 -20.43 -3.48
CA ARG A 647 1.91 -21.55 -4.40
C ARG A 647 0.59 -22.20 -4.79
N VAL A 648 0.58 -22.89 -5.92
CA VAL A 648 -0.57 -23.69 -6.39
C VAL A 648 -1.05 -24.59 -5.25
N GLY A 649 -2.31 -24.44 -4.85
CA GLY A 649 -2.94 -25.24 -3.78
C GLY A 649 -2.43 -24.96 -2.36
N GLY A 650 -1.53 -24.00 -2.15
CA GLY A 650 -0.82 -23.84 -0.88
C GLY A 650 -0.68 -22.40 -0.37
N LYS A 651 0.25 -22.20 0.56
CA LYS A 651 0.62 -20.88 1.10
C LYS A 651 1.81 -20.29 0.34
N GLY A 652 2.01 -18.98 0.48
CA GLY A 652 3.18 -18.28 -0.08
C GLY A 652 4.53 -18.79 0.44
N PRO A 653 5.63 -18.27 -0.11
CA PRO A 653 6.97 -18.74 0.23
C PRO A 653 7.38 -18.38 1.66
N THR A 654 8.25 -19.20 2.22
CA THR A 654 9.17 -18.84 3.30
C THR A 654 10.22 -17.84 2.80
N LEU A 655 11.02 -17.23 3.68
CA LEU A 655 12.11 -16.35 3.23
C LEU A 655 13.17 -17.09 2.41
N ALA A 656 13.46 -18.35 2.76
CA ALA A 656 14.43 -19.18 2.02
C ALA A 656 13.96 -19.48 0.60
N GLU A 657 12.70 -19.95 0.45
CA GLU A 657 12.08 -20.14 -0.86
C GLU A 657 12.02 -18.81 -1.64
N HIS A 658 11.76 -17.70 -0.96
CA HIS A 658 11.73 -16.38 -1.61
C HIS A 658 13.11 -15.96 -2.14
N ALA A 659 14.19 -16.21 -1.41
CA ALA A 659 15.55 -15.98 -1.89
C ALA A 659 15.89 -16.84 -3.12
N GLN A 660 15.51 -18.12 -3.09
CA GLN A 660 15.67 -19.05 -4.22
C GLN A 660 14.85 -18.62 -5.44
N LEU A 661 13.60 -18.17 -5.26
CA LEU A 661 12.78 -17.62 -6.34
C LEU A 661 13.44 -16.40 -6.99
N MET A 662 13.93 -15.44 -6.18
CA MET A 662 14.63 -14.27 -6.71
C MET A 662 15.89 -14.68 -7.48
N GLN A 663 16.65 -15.65 -6.97
CA GLN A 663 17.85 -16.17 -7.64
C GLN A 663 17.48 -16.80 -8.99
N ARG A 664 16.42 -17.62 -9.03
CA ARG A 664 15.92 -18.28 -10.24
C ARG A 664 15.37 -17.29 -11.28
N MET A 665 14.88 -16.13 -10.83
CA MET A 665 14.45 -15.03 -11.70
C MET A 665 15.62 -14.19 -12.24
N GLY A 666 16.88 -14.57 -11.96
CA GLY A 666 18.07 -13.90 -12.50
C GLY A 666 18.57 -12.70 -11.66
N CYS A 667 18.12 -12.58 -10.41
CA CYS A 667 18.58 -11.52 -9.52
C CYS A 667 20.05 -11.69 -9.09
N ILE A 668 20.81 -10.59 -9.11
CA ILE A 668 22.19 -10.49 -8.62
C ILE A 668 22.20 -10.09 -7.14
N ASN A 669 21.54 -8.98 -6.82
CA ASN A 669 21.33 -8.51 -5.47
C ASN A 669 19.82 -8.36 -5.27
N ALA A 670 19.29 -8.86 -4.16
CA ALA A 670 17.85 -8.84 -3.89
C ALA A 670 17.56 -8.54 -2.41
N LEU A 671 16.53 -7.74 -2.20
CA LEU A 671 16.05 -7.32 -0.89
C LEU A 671 14.59 -7.73 -0.71
N ASN A 672 14.27 -8.36 0.43
CA ASN A 672 12.88 -8.56 0.85
C ASN A 672 12.29 -7.23 1.33
N LEU A 673 11.06 -6.93 0.90
CA LEU A 673 10.24 -5.81 1.35
C LEU A 673 9.16 -6.30 2.34
N ASP A 674 8.35 -5.40 2.90
CA ASP A 674 7.24 -5.81 3.76
C ASP A 674 6.26 -6.74 3.00
N GLY A 675 5.69 -7.72 3.70
CA GLY A 675 4.99 -8.84 3.08
C GLY A 675 3.53 -9.00 3.53
N GLY A 676 2.98 -10.18 3.25
CA GLY A 676 1.66 -10.60 3.67
C GLY A 676 0.56 -9.73 3.09
N SER A 677 -0.25 -9.14 3.96
CA SER A 677 -1.31 -8.21 3.54
C SER A 677 -0.76 -6.89 2.98
N SER A 678 0.49 -6.52 3.30
CA SER A 678 1.11 -5.29 2.79
C SER A 678 1.53 -5.41 1.33
N THR A 679 1.82 -6.64 0.86
CA THR A 679 2.19 -6.89 -0.54
C THR A 679 1.13 -6.36 -1.48
N SER A 680 1.54 -5.39 -2.28
CA SER A 680 0.73 -4.77 -3.33
C SER A 680 1.66 -4.23 -4.41
N LEU A 681 1.34 -4.55 -5.67
CA LEU A 681 2.03 -4.10 -6.87
C LEU A 681 1.04 -3.30 -7.71
N TYR A 682 1.33 -2.01 -7.86
CA TYR A 682 0.51 -1.04 -8.57
C TYR A 682 1.09 -0.76 -9.96
N LEU A 683 0.22 -0.63 -10.96
CA LEU A 683 0.55 -0.20 -12.32
C LEU A 683 -0.65 0.54 -12.92
N GLY A 684 -0.46 1.74 -13.44
CA GLY A 684 -1.44 2.41 -14.32
C GLY A 684 -2.85 2.57 -13.74
N GLY A 685 -2.99 2.74 -12.42
CA GLY A 685 -4.29 2.92 -11.77
C GLY A 685 -4.90 1.68 -11.12
N GLN A 686 -4.23 0.53 -11.15
CA GLN A 686 -4.73 -0.73 -10.57
C GLN A 686 -3.67 -1.46 -9.74
N LEU A 687 -4.12 -2.33 -8.83
CA LEU A 687 -3.26 -3.38 -8.29
C LEU A 687 -3.25 -4.55 -9.27
N VAL A 688 -2.09 -4.88 -9.81
CA VAL A 688 -1.95 -6.00 -10.76
C VAL A 688 -1.76 -7.35 -10.07
N ASP A 689 -1.50 -7.34 -8.75
CA ASP A 689 -1.19 -8.56 -8.00
C ASP A 689 -2.33 -9.18 -7.21
N ARG A 690 -3.34 -8.39 -6.84
CA ARG A 690 -4.42 -8.83 -5.95
C ARG A 690 -5.64 -7.91 -5.98
N SER A 691 -6.76 -8.40 -5.45
CA SER A 691 -7.95 -7.58 -5.17
C SER A 691 -7.64 -6.49 -4.12
N PRO A 692 -8.00 -5.21 -4.35
CA PRO A 692 -7.76 -4.12 -3.41
C PRO A 692 -8.28 -4.37 -1.99
N ASN A 693 -9.40 -5.08 -1.83
CA ASN A 693 -9.99 -5.38 -0.52
C ASN A 693 -9.13 -6.32 0.35
N THR A 694 -8.13 -6.96 -0.25
CA THR A 694 -7.21 -7.86 0.45
C THR A 694 -5.88 -7.18 0.78
N ALA A 695 -5.61 -6.02 0.19
CA ALA A 695 -4.41 -5.23 0.44
C ALA A 695 -4.60 -4.38 1.70
N ALA A 696 -3.68 -4.48 2.63
CA ALA A 696 -3.64 -3.63 3.81
C ALA A 696 -3.17 -2.22 3.45
N ARG A 697 -3.44 -1.27 4.34
CA ARG A 697 -2.80 0.05 4.32
C ARG A 697 -1.33 -0.12 4.66
N VAL A 698 -0.46 0.61 3.95
CA VAL A 698 0.99 0.62 4.16
C VAL A 698 1.48 2.04 4.44
N HIS A 699 2.62 2.16 5.10
CA HIS A 699 3.22 3.46 5.37
C HIS A 699 3.94 4.04 4.15
N ASN A 700 4.79 3.23 3.50
CA ASN A 700 5.67 3.65 2.41
C ASN A 700 5.76 2.59 1.29
N GLY A 701 6.38 3.00 0.19
CA GLY A 701 6.60 2.22 -1.02
C GLY A 701 7.74 2.79 -1.86
N ILE A 702 7.97 2.15 -3.01
CA ILE A 702 8.84 2.64 -4.07
C ILE A 702 7.94 2.96 -5.26
N GLY A 703 7.90 4.22 -5.68
CA GLY A 703 7.20 4.68 -6.86
C GLY A 703 8.13 4.74 -8.08
N ILE A 704 7.60 4.40 -9.24
CA ILE A 704 8.22 4.54 -10.56
C ILE A 704 7.47 5.64 -11.31
N PHE A 705 8.19 6.60 -11.82
CA PHE A 705 7.67 7.79 -12.50
C PHE A 705 8.13 7.79 -13.94
N LEU A 706 7.20 8.13 -14.84
CA LEU A 706 7.50 8.42 -16.23
C LEU A 706 7.61 9.93 -16.39
N GLN A 707 8.83 10.45 -16.54
CA GLN A 707 9.07 11.84 -16.91
C GLN A 707 8.53 12.09 -18.32
N PRO A 708 7.84 13.23 -18.56
CA PRO A 708 7.50 13.63 -19.92
C PRO A 708 8.80 13.82 -20.71
N THR A 709 8.84 13.35 -21.95
CA THR A 709 9.88 13.78 -22.86
C THR A 709 9.71 15.28 -23.08
N SER A 710 10.61 16.10 -22.53
CA SER A 710 10.83 17.40 -23.12
C SER A 710 11.33 17.09 -24.53
N LYS A 711 10.50 17.29 -25.56
CA LYS A 711 11.02 17.38 -26.92
C LYS A 711 12.09 18.47 -26.85
N SER A 712 13.36 18.10 -27.02
CA SER A 712 14.36 19.07 -27.44
C SER A 712 13.78 19.67 -28.72
N LYS A 713 13.42 20.95 -28.66
CA LYS A 713 13.09 21.70 -29.86
C LYS A 713 14.30 21.75 -30.76
#